data_AF-A0A7V3JSE2-F1
#
_entry.id   AF-A0A7V3JSE2-F1
#
_cell.length_a   1.000
_cell.length_b   1.000
_cell.length_c   1.000
_cell.angle_alpha   90.00
_cell.angle_beta   90.00
_cell.angle_gamma   90.00
#
_symmetry.space_group_name_H-M   'P 1'
#
loop_
_entity.id
_entity.type
_entity.pdbx_description
1 polymer ?
#
loop_
_entity_poly.entity_id
_entity_poly.type
_entity_poly.pdbx_seq_one_letter_code
_entity_poly.pdbx_strand_id
1 'polypeptide(L)'
;MVTPVVYKNINKIIIVSHTHWNREWYQSFQEYRLRLLKTIDKLLRIFQKDSEYKYFLFDGQIVPLEDYLELRSENREALFKMIREGKIGIGPWYTQPDEWLSYPESIIRNLLMGKKICDKLDLPILKVGYMPDTFGHTAQLPQILNGFGIESFLFMRGLGDEGEDLGTEFLWLAPDNSRVIAIHLLTSYSNGVFLGSLVGHPHTFYYGDVYPKTVRIWKSGNLEMVTHFGIYEKEPKVTSDKAKKQIGWLLEQMASKVRSSALLVLNGADHSPPQESLSMVIKELKEHFKDKEIIHGKLEDYLSEVRKVIDTLPVYKGELRGAKYEWVVPNTISTRIPQVKYPSYVVQTMVPYYVEPLATISWLLGETYPHDVLDYIWKLILQNLAHDSICGCGIDEIHKDVNTRFRHAIEISKNIIYDKMAFLASQIDTSALNDADIFVVVFNPLSWSRTDLVKLHTELPMGKYTILDEDGSELPATLRKVHIQEVFTKKKVAELLFIANNVPPIGHKTYKLKYLGSDIEEPIITYATAIENEFFKVEADPYDGGLLKITDKLTGTIYKKFNMIIDEGDAGDEYTFSPPYEQIIFTNEGIKADVWVEKTNSYSCLNINFIMKIPKCLNGQKRSDELIDMPIHEKVYLYPNVPRIDVSITIDNRAMDHRIRAAFPTGLKVEYSSADTHFYVIERPTIPPKGEGWQESPAVDYPQIYWVDVSDGSKGVMLANRGLPEYKLDSDGTLYITLLRCVGYLFRSDLL
;
A
#
# COMPACT_ATOMS: atom_id res chain seq x y z
N MET A 1 16.42 22.19 44.96
CA MET A 1 15.13 22.88 44.66
C MET A 1 14.86 22.65 43.20
N VAL A 2 13.93 21.75 42.89
CA VAL A 2 13.49 21.46 41.51
C VAL A 2 12.41 22.48 41.19
N THR A 3 12.62 23.28 40.16
CA THR A 3 11.62 24.22 39.66
C THR A 3 10.42 23.40 39.15
N PRO A 4 9.17 23.65 39.59
CA PRO A 4 8.04 22.89 39.12
C PRO A 4 7.76 23.25 37.66
N VAL A 5 7.67 22.24 36.79
CA VAL A 5 7.06 22.41 35.47
C VAL A 5 5.60 22.81 35.72
N VAL A 6 5.24 24.00 35.23
CA VAL A 6 3.92 24.62 35.45
C VAL A 6 2.88 23.88 34.61
N TYR A 7 1.94 23.19 35.28
CA TYR A 7 0.82 22.50 34.65
C TYR A 7 -0.11 23.52 33.97
N LYS A 8 -0.20 23.49 32.65
CA LYS A 8 -1.26 24.22 31.94
C LYS A 8 -2.58 23.49 32.16
N ASN A 9 -3.40 23.99 33.07
CA ASN A 9 -4.76 23.53 33.35
C ASN A 9 -5.58 23.37 32.05
N ILE A 10 -5.93 22.13 31.67
CA ILE A 10 -6.92 21.88 30.62
C ILE A 10 -8.23 22.56 31.03
N ASN A 11 -8.66 23.54 30.24
CA ASN A 11 -9.85 24.36 30.51
C ASN A 11 -10.99 24.08 29.52
N LYS A 12 -10.72 23.35 28.44
CA LYS A 12 -11.70 23.00 27.41
C LYS A 12 -11.67 21.51 27.09
N ILE A 13 -12.84 20.90 26.95
CA ILE A 13 -13.03 19.50 26.55
C ILE A 13 -13.92 19.48 25.31
N ILE A 14 -13.38 18.93 24.23
CA ILE A 14 -14.04 18.88 22.92
C ILE A 14 -14.35 17.41 22.64
N ILE A 15 -15.63 17.08 22.70
CA ILE A 15 -16.14 15.74 22.44
C ILE A 15 -16.60 15.69 20.99
N VAL A 16 -15.98 14.82 20.20
CA VAL A 16 -16.30 14.60 18.79
C VAL A 16 -16.84 13.19 18.65
N SER A 17 -18.13 13.05 18.37
CA SER A 17 -18.71 11.75 18.03
C SER A 17 -18.23 11.28 16.66
N HIS A 18 -17.91 10.00 16.56
CA HIS A 18 -17.46 9.40 15.31
C HIS A 18 -17.73 7.89 15.30
N THR A 19 -17.42 7.25 14.18
CA THR A 19 -17.13 5.82 14.09
C THR A 19 -15.90 5.68 13.23
N HIS A 20 -14.98 4.78 13.58
CA HIS A 20 -13.99 4.30 12.62
C HIS A 20 -14.66 3.18 11.80
N TRP A 21 -14.59 3.23 10.48
CA TRP A 21 -15.38 2.38 9.60
C TRP A 21 -14.50 1.68 8.57
N ASN A 22 -13.86 0.60 8.99
CA ASN A 22 -13.18 -0.29 8.05
C ASN A 22 -14.22 -0.90 7.13
N ARG A 23 -14.04 -0.69 5.83
CA ARG A 23 -15.00 -1.12 4.81
C ARG A 23 -15.16 -2.64 4.77
N GLU A 24 -14.08 -3.34 5.09
CA GLU A 24 -13.93 -4.80 5.11
C GLU A 24 -12.69 -5.16 5.95
N TRP A 25 -12.78 -6.20 6.80
CA TRP A 25 -11.73 -6.56 7.76
C TRP A 25 -11.83 -8.01 8.30
N TYR A 26 -12.30 -8.24 9.53
CA TYR A 26 -12.56 -9.59 10.06
C TYR A 26 -13.95 -10.13 9.64
N GLN A 27 -14.73 -9.30 8.93
CA GLN A 27 -15.99 -9.68 8.28
C GLN A 27 -16.04 -9.16 6.86
N SER A 28 -16.84 -9.82 6.01
CA SER A 28 -16.96 -9.43 4.60
C SER A 28 -17.55 -8.02 4.45
N PHE A 29 -17.29 -7.40 3.29
CA PHE A 29 -17.87 -6.10 2.94
C PHE A 29 -19.38 -6.07 3.14
N GLN A 30 -20.11 -7.12 2.71
CA GLN A 30 -21.57 -7.14 2.81
C GLN A 30 -22.07 -7.21 4.25
N GLU A 31 -21.37 -7.94 5.13
CA GLU A 31 -21.72 -7.98 6.55
C GLU A 31 -21.53 -6.60 7.20
N TYR A 32 -20.41 -5.92 6.93
CA TYR A 32 -20.23 -4.55 7.41
C TYR A 32 -21.24 -3.60 6.77
N ARG A 33 -21.54 -3.72 5.49
CA ARG A 33 -22.54 -2.89 4.81
C ARG A 33 -23.90 -2.93 5.51
N LEU A 34 -24.35 -4.10 5.99
CA LEU A 34 -25.60 -4.19 6.77
C LEU A 34 -25.53 -3.44 8.11
N ARG A 35 -24.37 -3.42 8.76
CA ARG A 35 -24.12 -2.63 9.98
C ARG A 35 -24.04 -1.14 9.68
N LEU A 36 -23.50 -0.76 8.53
CA LEU A 36 -23.46 0.62 8.06
C LEU A 36 -24.87 1.17 7.92
N LEU A 37 -25.79 0.38 7.35
CA LEU A 37 -27.21 0.75 7.28
C LEU A 37 -27.77 1.04 8.68
N LYS A 38 -27.56 0.14 9.65
CA LYS A 38 -28.02 0.34 11.04
C LYS A 38 -27.41 1.59 11.66
N THR A 39 -26.13 1.85 11.42
CA THR A 39 -25.36 2.98 11.97
C THR A 39 -25.90 4.31 11.49
N ILE A 40 -26.09 4.47 10.18
CA ILE A 40 -26.58 5.73 9.59
C ILE A 40 -28.07 5.92 9.84
N ASP A 41 -28.89 4.86 9.76
CA ASP A 41 -30.31 4.93 10.13
C ASP A 41 -30.48 5.36 11.59
N LYS A 42 -29.61 4.87 12.49
CA LYS A 42 -29.57 5.30 13.89
C LYS A 42 -29.14 6.75 14.03
N LEU A 43 -28.08 7.18 13.35
CA LEU A 43 -27.60 8.56 13.35
C LEU A 43 -28.68 9.56 12.94
N LEU A 44 -29.39 9.28 11.83
CA LEU A 44 -30.49 10.12 11.36
C LEU A 44 -31.63 10.21 12.39
N ARG A 45 -31.97 9.11 13.07
CA ARG A 45 -32.95 9.11 14.16
C ARG A 45 -32.49 9.93 15.36
N ILE A 46 -31.21 9.91 15.71
CA ILE A 46 -30.65 10.73 16.79
C ILE A 46 -30.83 12.21 16.45
N PHE A 47 -30.38 12.64 15.26
CA PHE A 47 -30.54 14.05 14.84
C PHE A 47 -31.99 14.52 14.77
N GLN A 48 -32.95 13.63 14.50
CA GLN A 48 -34.37 13.95 14.52
C GLN A 48 -34.93 14.11 15.93
N LYS A 49 -34.44 13.33 16.91
CA LYS A 49 -35.00 13.27 18.27
C LYS A 49 -34.30 14.21 19.25
N ASP A 50 -33.02 14.50 19.01
CA ASP A 50 -32.17 15.24 19.94
C ASP A 50 -31.47 16.40 19.24
N SER A 51 -32.00 17.60 19.41
CA SER A 51 -31.40 18.83 18.88
C SER A 51 -30.08 19.20 19.55
N GLU A 52 -29.74 18.60 20.68
CA GLU A 52 -28.48 18.81 21.39
C GLU A 52 -27.35 17.92 20.88
N TYR A 53 -27.65 16.91 20.06
CA TYR A 53 -26.64 16.14 19.34
C TYR A 53 -26.13 16.95 18.14
N LYS A 54 -24.97 17.60 18.30
CA LYS A 54 -24.51 18.66 17.40
C LYS A 54 -23.74 18.16 16.18
N TYR A 55 -22.97 17.08 16.29
CA TYR A 55 -22.04 16.69 15.24
C TYR A 55 -21.75 15.18 15.21
N PHE A 56 -21.36 14.68 14.04
CA PHE A 56 -20.83 13.34 13.86
C PHE A 56 -19.75 13.36 12.77
N LEU A 57 -18.53 12.95 13.10
CA LEU A 57 -17.47 12.73 12.12
C LEU A 57 -17.66 11.36 11.49
N PHE A 58 -17.91 11.33 10.18
CA PHE A 58 -18.02 10.09 9.43
C PHE A 58 -16.65 9.66 8.89
N ASP A 59 -15.76 9.39 9.84
CA ASP A 59 -14.45 8.73 9.67
C ASP A 59 -13.46 9.34 8.66
N GLY A 60 -13.65 10.57 8.23
CA GLY A 60 -12.66 11.15 7.31
C GLY A 60 -12.71 10.60 5.88
N GLN A 61 -13.72 9.80 5.51
CA GLN A 61 -13.83 9.12 4.21
C GLN A 61 -15.20 9.28 3.54
N ILE A 62 -15.25 9.16 2.20
CA ILE A 62 -16.49 9.32 1.41
C ILE A 62 -17.12 7.98 1.03
N VAL A 63 -16.36 6.91 0.83
CA VAL A 63 -16.89 5.64 0.30
C VAL A 63 -18.06 5.06 1.11
N PRO A 64 -18.11 5.14 2.46
CA PRO A 64 -19.26 4.61 3.20
C PRO A 64 -20.57 5.35 2.88
N LEU A 65 -20.50 6.61 2.47
CA LEU A 65 -21.68 7.37 2.00
C LEU A 65 -22.26 6.74 0.72
N GLU A 66 -21.40 6.37 -0.24
CA GLU A 66 -21.83 5.70 -1.47
C GLU A 66 -22.40 4.31 -1.17
N ASP A 67 -21.71 3.54 -0.32
CA ASP A 67 -22.11 2.19 0.07
C ASP A 67 -23.48 2.18 0.78
N TYR A 68 -23.77 3.20 1.60
CA TYR A 68 -25.09 3.37 2.24
C TYR A 68 -26.17 3.74 1.22
N LEU A 69 -25.92 4.74 0.37
CA LEU A 69 -26.94 5.32 -0.52
C LEU A 69 -27.33 4.41 -1.70
N GLU A 70 -26.51 3.44 -2.06
CA GLU A 70 -26.90 2.41 -3.03
C GLU A 70 -28.03 1.51 -2.49
N LEU A 71 -28.14 1.30 -1.18
CA LEU A 71 -29.23 0.50 -0.57
C LEU A 71 -30.31 1.35 0.14
N ARG A 72 -30.01 2.61 0.45
CA ARG A 72 -30.89 3.56 1.16
C ARG A 72 -31.05 4.87 0.38
N SER A 73 -31.34 4.77 -0.91
CA SER A 73 -31.49 5.93 -1.80
C SER A 73 -32.57 6.93 -1.32
N GLU A 74 -33.58 6.44 -0.60
CA GLU A 74 -34.66 7.23 0.01
C GLU A 74 -34.17 8.21 1.10
N ASN A 75 -33.03 7.91 1.74
CA ASN A 75 -32.46 8.76 2.79
C ASN A 75 -31.46 9.80 2.26
N ARG A 76 -31.23 9.85 0.93
CA ARG A 76 -30.26 10.74 0.29
C ARG A 76 -30.40 12.19 0.73
N GLU A 77 -31.59 12.77 0.59
CA GLU A 77 -31.78 14.19 0.87
C GLU A 77 -31.68 14.49 2.38
N ALA A 78 -32.19 13.59 3.23
CA ALA A 78 -32.06 13.74 4.67
C ALA A 78 -30.58 13.75 5.11
N LEU A 79 -29.78 12.84 4.56
CA LEU A 79 -28.35 12.73 4.86
C LEU A 79 -27.57 13.94 4.32
N PHE A 80 -27.80 14.33 3.06
CA PHE A 80 -27.15 15.49 2.44
C PHE A 80 -27.49 16.79 3.16
N LYS A 81 -28.74 16.97 3.60
CA LYS A 81 -29.13 18.11 4.43
C LYS A 81 -28.32 18.18 5.71
N MET A 82 -28.14 17.08 6.44
CA MET A 82 -27.33 17.06 7.67
C MET A 82 -25.85 17.39 7.40
N ILE A 83 -25.31 16.92 6.27
CA ILE A 83 -23.94 17.24 5.86
C ILE A 83 -23.80 18.73 5.52
N ARG A 84 -24.71 19.31 4.73
CA ARG A 84 -24.72 20.75 4.38
C ARG A 84 -24.90 21.65 5.60
N GLU A 85 -25.72 21.24 6.56
CA GLU A 85 -25.88 21.93 7.86
C GLU A 85 -24.63 21.79 8.75
N GLY A 86 -23.63 21.01 8.34
CA GLY A 86 -22.40 20.80 9.08
C GLY A 86 -22.56 19.94 10.33
N LYS A 87 -23.63 19.12 10.39
CA LYS A 87 -23.86 18.14 11.45
C LYS A 87 -23.15 16.82 11.21
N ILE A 88 -22.80 16.51 9.96
CA ILE A 88 -21.99 15.34 9.60
C ILE A 88 -20.78 15.81 8.80
N GLY A 89 -19.57 15.46 9.25
CA GLY A 89 -18.34 15.69 8.51
C GLY A 89 -17.95 14.45 7.70
N ILE A 90 -17.58 14.65 6.43
CA ILE A 90 -17.21 13.59 5.48
C ILE A 90 -15.92 13.94 4.74
N GLY A 91 -15.18 12.94 4.26
CA GLY A 91 -13.88 13.14 3.60
C GLY A 91 -12.82 13.65 4.56
N PRO A 92 -11.63 14.10 4.10
CA PRO A 92 -11.31 14.47 2.73
C PRO A 92 -11.01 13.29 1.81
N TRP A 93 -10.72 12.13 2.38
CA TRP A 93 -10.35 10.95 1.63
C TRP A 93 -11.56 10.30 0.95
N TYR A 94 -11.37 9.60 -0.16
CA TYR A 94 -12.39 8.69 -0.67
C TYR A 94 -12.47 7.42 0.19
N THR A 95 -11.32 6.78 0.45
CA THR A 95 -11.12 5.68 1.41
C THR A 95 -9.95 6.03 2.32
N GLN A 96 -9.82 5.46 3.51
CA GLN A 96 -8.61 5.65 4.34
C GLN A 96 -7.50 4.71 3.89
N PRO A 97 -6.48 5.19 3.14
CA PRO A 97 -5.53 4.30 2.52
C PRO A 97 -4.48 3.78 3.49
N ASP A 98 -3.86 2.64 3.17
CA ASP A 98 -2.48 2.41 3.59
C ASP A 98 -1.55 3.24 2.70
N GLU A 99 -0.64 4.00 3.31
CA GLU A 99 0.23 4.91 2.56
C GLU A 99 1.33 4.17 1.81
N TRP A 100 1.92 3.13 2.39
CA TRP A 100 3.06 2.42 1.81
C TRP A 100 2.71 1.63 0.55
N LEU A 101 1.48 1.11 0.49
CA LEU A 101 0.98 0.29 -0.60
C LEU A 101 0.12 1.07 -1.61
N SER A 102 -0.19 2.34 -1.29
CA SER A 102 -0.81 3.28 -2.22
C SER A 102 0.26 4.10 -2.93
N TYR A 103 0.34 3.94 -4.25
CA TYR A 103 1.35 4.61 -5.07
C TYR A 103 1.11 6.13 -5.10
N PRO A 104 2.10 6.95 -5.51
CA PRO A 104 2.05 8.40 -5.31
C PRO A 104 0.80 9.04 -5.94
N GLU A 105 0.49 8.68 -7.19
CA GLU A 105 -0.73 9.14 -7.86
C GLU A 105 -2.00 8.65 -7.17
N SER A 106 -2.03 7.43 -6.64
CA SER A 106 -3.22 6.89 -5.97
C SER A 106 -3.57 7.66 -4.69
N ILE A 107 -2.57 8.12 -3.92
CA ILE A 107 -2.80 9.00 -2.77
C ILE A 107 -3.45 10.32 -3.21
N ILE A 108 -2.93 10.93 -4.28
CA ILE A 108 -3.52 12.14 -4.89
C ILE A 108 -4.95 11.85 -5.37
N ARG A 109 -5.17 10.73 -6.06
CA ARG A 109 -6.48 10.34 -6.60
C ARG A 109 -7.49 10.06 -5.49
N ASN A 110 -7.03 9.58 -4.33
CA ASN A 110 -7.89 9.36 -3.18
C ASN A 110 -8.51 10.67 -2.67
N LEU A 111 -7.68 11.69 -2.42
CA LEU A 111 -8.14 13.04 -2.04
C LEU A 111 -8.94 13.72 -3.16
N LEU A 112 -8.48 13.58 -4.41
CA LEU A 112 -9.16 14.16 -5.56
C LEU A 112 -10.55 13.57 -5.76
N MET A 113 -10.70 12.25 -5.61
CA MET A 113 -11.99 11.57 -5.73
C MET A 113 -12.94 12.02 -4.62
N GLY A 114 -12.45 12.12 -3.37
CA GLY A 114 -13.23 12.65 -2.26
C GLY A 114 -13.74 14.07 -2.53
N LYS A 115 -12.83 14.96 -2.96
CA LYS A 115 -13.16 16.33 -3.39
C LYS A 115 -14.17 16.35 -4.54
N LYS A 116 -13.93 15.58 -5.60
CA LYS A 116 -14.76 15.54 -6.81
C LYS A 116 -16.20 15.11 -6.51
N ILE A 117 -16.39 14.12 -5.63
CA ILE A 117 -17.72 13.67 -5.21
C ILE A 117 -18.42 14.77 -4.42
N CYS A 118 -17.76 15.39 -3.45
CA CYS A 118 -18.33 16.49 -2.67
C CYS A 118 -18.71 17.69 -3.55
N ASP A 119 -17.83 18.11 -4.46
CA ASP A 119 -18.10 19.21 -5.40
C ASP A 119 -19.31 18.88 -6.30
N LYS A 120 -19.41 17.65 -6.82
CA LYS A 120 -20.53 17.21 -7.68
C LYS A 120 -21.87 17.19 -6.94
N LEU A 121 -21.86 16.91 -5.64
CA LEU A 121 -23.06 16.79 -4.80
C LEU A 121 -23.40 18.08 -4.04
N ASP A 122 -22.58 19.12 -4.18
CA ASP A 122 -22.65 20.36 -3.41
C ASP A 122 -22.69 20.07 -1.90
N LEU A 123 -21.69 19.32 -1.43
CA LEU A 123 -21.50 18.94 -0.03
C LEU A 123 -20.19 19.52 0.50
N PRO A 124 -20.18 20.07 1.73
CA PRO A 124 -18.93 20.47 2.39
C PRO A 124 -18.04 19.24 2.64
N ILE A 125 -16.73 19.43 2.43
CA ILE A 125 -15.72 18.42 2.70
C ILE A 125 -14.91 18.81 3.94
N LEU A 126 -14.58 17.84 4.78
CA LEU A 126 -13.70 18.03 5.94
C LEU A 126 -12.32 18.53 5.46
N LYS A 127 -11.76 19.52 6.16
CA LYS A 127 -10.42 20.06 5.87
C LYS A 127 -9.39 19.61 6.90
N VAL A 128 -9.42 18.31 7.20
CA VAL A 128 -8.58 17.67 8.20
C VAL A 128 -8.10 16.33 7.65
N GLY A 129 -6.78 16.12 7.58
CA GLY A 129 -6.23 14.81 7.26
C GLY A 129 -6.49 13.88 8.45
N TYR A 130 -7.47 13.01 8.35
CA TYR A 130 -7.86 12.11 9.44
C TYR A 130 -7.58 10.66 9.05
N MET A 131 -6.49 10.12 9.60
CA MET A 131 -6.03 8.74 9.35
C MET A 131 -5.67 8.10 10.70
N PRO A 132 -6.69 7.78 11.50
CA PRO A 132 -6.48 7.36 12.88
C PRO A 132 -5.86 5.97 12.98
N ASP A 133 -5.89 5.14 11.93
CA ASP A 133 -5.46 3.74 12.00
C ASP A 133 -4.53 3.29 10.86
N THR A 134 -3.96 4.23 10.08
CA THR A 134 -3.00 3.87 9.04
C THR A 134 -1.64 3.46 9.63
N PHE A 135 -0.99 2.48 9.00
CA PHE A 135 0.18 1.75 9.52
C PHE A 135 1.50 2.48 9.26
N GLY A 136 1.60 3.71 9.78
CA GLY A 136 2.71 4.63 9.58
C GLY A 136 2.49 5.58 8.40
N HIS A 137 3.30 6.63 8.32
CA HIS A 137 3.05 7.74 7.41
C HIS A 137 4.29 8.23 6.66
N THR A 138 4.10 8.54 5.37
CA THR A 138 5.16 9.02 4.47
C THR A 138 5.56 10.45 4.81
N ALA A 139 6.86 10.75 4.76
CA ALA A 139 7.40 12.08 5.05
C ALA A 139 6.80 13.19 4.14
N GLN A 140 6.26 12.83 2.99
CA GLN A 140 5.69 13.76 2.00
C GLN A 140 4.21 14.09 2.22
N LEU A 141 3.54 13.43 3.17
CA LEU A 141 2.12 13.67 3.42
C LEU A 141 1.78 15.14 3.73
N PRO A 142 2.61 15.92 4.47
CA PRO A 142 2.34 17.35 4.67
C PRO A 142 2.24 18.15 3.36
N GLN A 143 3.14 17.89 2.39
CA GLN A 143 3.10 18.53 1.07
C GLN A 143 1.82 18.15 0.32
N ILE A 144 1.49 16.86 0.30
CA ILE A 144 0.30 16.34 -0.35
C ILE A 144 -0.97 16.99 0.23
N LEU A 145 -1.11 17.01 1.56
CA LEU A 145 -2.26 17.61 2.25
C LEU A 145 -2.37 19.11 1.96
N ASN A 146 -1.25 19.85 1.98
CA ASN A 146 -1.23 21.28 1.63
C ASN A 146 -1.74 21.52 0.20
N GLY A 147 -1.43 20.63 -0.76
CA GLY A 147 -1.96 20.69 -2.13
C GLY A 147 -3.49 20.63 -2.24
N PHE A 148 -4.18 20.10 -1.22
CA PHE A 148 -5.64 20.07 -1.11
C PHE A 148 -6.20 21.10 -0.13
N GLY A 149 -5.37 22.04 0.34
CA GLY A 149 -5.73 23.06 1.33
C GLY A 149 -6.04 22.46 2.70
N ILE A 150 -5.36 21.38 3.07
CA ILE A 150 -5.45 20.73 4.38
C ILE A 150 -4.16 21.04 5.14
N GLU A 151 -4.31 21.64 6.32
CA GLU A 151 -3.20 22.16 7.13
C GLU A 151 -3.00 21.38 8.44
N SER A 152 -3.74 20.29 8.62
CA SER A 152 -3.75 19.51 9.85
C SER A 152 -3.87 18.03 9.57
N PHE A 153 -3.23 17.23 10.41
CA PHE A 153 -3.20 15.78 10.34
C PHE A 153 -3.41 15.17 11.73
N LEU A 154 -4.34 14.23 11.87
CA LEU A 154 -4.55 13.47 13.10
C LEU A 154 -4.32 11.99 12.80
N PHE A 155 -3.52 11.36 13.65
CA PHE A 155 -3.07 9.99 13.48
C PHE A 155 -2.77 9.34 14.84
N MET A 156 -2.80 8.01 14.89
CA MET A 156 -2.51 7.26 16.12
C MET A 156 -1.16 6.55 16.08
N ARG A 157 -0.74 6.02 14.92
CA ARG A 157 0.42 5.13 14.78
C ARG A 157 1.60 5.85 14.12
N GLY A 158 2.83 5.52 14.51
CA GLY A 158 4.02 6.01 13.82
C GLY A 158 4.96 6.90 14.64
N LEU A 159 4.69 7.17 15.92
CA LEU A 159 5.67 7.85 16.79
C LEU A 159 6.54 6.86 17.57
N GLY A 160 7.85 7.10 17.48
CA GLY A 160 8.90 6.43 18.22
C GLY A 160 9.37 7.25 19.42
N ASP A 161 10.68 7.24 19.66
CA ASP A 161 11.29 7.94 20.80
C ASP A 161 11.11 9.46 20.70
N GLU A 162 11.01 10.01 19.49
CA GLU A 162 10.73 11.42 19.25
C GLU A 162 9.42 11.90 19.91
N GLY A 163 8.47 11.00 20.17
CA GLY A 163 7.21 11.36 20.81
C GLY A 163 7.36 11.89 22.25
N GLU A 164 8.47 11.58 22.93
CA GLU A 164 8.75 12.10 24.28
C GLU A 164 8.95 13.63 24.26
N ASP A 165 9.67 14.13 23.26
CA ASP A 165 9.95 15.56 23.10
C ASP A 165 8.82 16.29 22.35
N LEU A 166 8.26 15.64 21.33
CA LEU A 166 7.19 16.21 20.51
C LEU A 166 5.89 16.40 21.31
N GLY A 167 5.56 15.49 22.22
CA GLY A 167 4.23 15.44 22.84
C GLY A 167 3.12 15.12 21.83
N THR A 168 1.88 15.54 22.09
CA THR A 168 0.73 15.17 21.22
C THR A 168 0.41 16.20 20.15
N GLU A 169 1.01 17.38 20.20
CA GLU A 169 0.74 18.51 19.30
C GLU A 169 2.08 19.06 18.79
N PHE A 170 2.32 18.97 17.48
CA PHE A 170 3.57 19.39 16.85
C PHE A 170 3.37 19.83 15.39
N LEU A 171 4.38 20.46 14.80
CA LEU A 171 4.43 20.77 13.36
C LEU A 171 5.20 19.68 12.64
N TRP A 172 4.57 19.01 11.68
CA TRP A 172 5.22 18.01 10.84
C TRP A 172 5.57 18.60 9.48
N LEU A 173 6.85 18.53 9.12
CA LEU A 173 7.40 19.11 7.92
C LEU A 173 7.75 18.02 6.91
N ALA A 174 7.32 18.24 5.67
CA ALA A 174 7.77 17.48 4.52
C ALA A 174 9.19 17.91 4.09
N PRO A 175 9.88 17.09 3.28
CA PRO A 175 11.18 17.43 2.71
C PRO A 175 11.25 18.78 1.99
N ASP A 176 10.16 19.23 1.35
CA ASP A 176 10.06 20.53 0.69
C ASP A 176 9.80 21.72 1.65
N ASN A 177 9.68 21.44 2.95
CA ASN A 177 9.27 22.34 4.03
C ASN A 177 7.78 22.74 4.05
N SER A 178 6.93 22.14 3.22
CA SER A 178 5.49 22.14 3.46
C SER A 178 5.19 21.56 4.83
N ARG A 179 4.12 22.02 5.49
CA ARG A 179 3.87 21.67 6.89
C ARG A 179 2.40 21.53 7.24
N VAL A 180 2.13 20.69 8.23
CA VAL A 180 0.81 20.53 8.84
C VAL A 180 0.93 20.54 10.37
N ILE A 181 -0.14 20.95 11.04
CA ILE A 181 -0.33 20.69 12.47
C ILE A 181 -0.63 19.21 12.62
N ALA A 182 0.28 18.47 13.25
CA ALA A 182 0.14 17.05 13.51
C ALA A 182 -0.34 16.82 14.95
N ILE A 183 -1.38 16.00 15.09
CA ILE A 183 -1.95 15.60 16.38
C ILE A 183 -1.82 14.09 16.53
N HIS A 184 -1.03 13.68 17.51
CA HIS A 184 -0.92 12.27 17.87
C HIS A 184 -2.04 11.88 18.86
N LEU A 185 -2.85 10.90 18.46
CA LEU A 185 -3.95 10.33 19.23
C LEU A 185 -3.45 9.35 20.30
N LEU A 186 -2.65 9.84 21.23
CA LEU A 186 -1.95 9.04 22.25
C LEU A 186 -2.85 8.16 23.13
N THR A 187 -4.12 8.53 23.30
CA THR A 187 -5.10 7.74 24.09
C THR A 187 -6.05 6.92 23.20
N SER A 188 -5.63 6.64 21.96
CA SER A 188 -6.42 6.06 20.87
C SER A 188 -7.51 6.99 20.33
N TYR A 189 -7.96 6.73 19.10
CA TYR A 189 -9.21 7.28 18.57
C TYR A 189 -10.46 6.75 19.29
N SER A 190 -10.29 5.77 20.19
CA SER A 190 -11.34 5.19 21.01
C SER A 190 -11.43 5.77 22.43
N ASN A 191 -10.72 6.87 22.71
CA ASN A 191 -10.58 7.41 24.08
C ASN A 191 -11.91 7.86 24.72
N GLY A 192 -12.96 8.11 23.92
CA GLY A 192 -14.29 8.50 24.36
C GLY A 192 -15.37 7.48 24.03
N VAL A 193 -15.04 6.27 23.58
CA VAL A 193 -16.02 5.26 23.14
C VAL A 193 -17.06 4.97 24.23
N PHE A 194 -18.35 5.03 23.86
CA PHE A 194 -19.50 4.90 24.78
C PHE A 194 -19.28 5.61 26.12
N LEU A 195 -19.15 6.93 26.07
CA LEU A 195 -18.84 7.77 27.22
C LEU A 195 -19.82 7.51 28.36
N GLY A 196 -19.31 7.04 29.49
CA GLY A 196 -20.12 6.63 30.64
C GLY A 196 -20.43 5.15 30.75
N SER A 197 -19.97 4.30 29.82
CA SER A 197 -20.03 2.85 29.97
C SER A 197 -18.78 2.23 30.59
N LEU A 198 -17.63 2.89 30.44
CA LEU A 198 -16.30 2.38 30.78
C LEU A 198 -15.53 3.36 31.69
N VAL A 199 -14.51 2.85 32.40
CA VAL A 199 -13.56 3.64 33.20
C VAL A 199 -12.17 3.04 33.02
N GLY A 200 -11.13 3.87 32.88
CA GLY A 200 -9.77 3.44 32.51
C GLY A 200 -9.52 3.57 31.01
N HIS A 201 -8.56 2.83 30.45
CA HIS A 201 -8.21 2.87 29.02
C HIS A 201 -9.36 2.36 28.13
N PRO A 202 -10.20 3.23 27.52
CA PRO A 202 -11.51 2.82 27.02
C PRO A 202 -11.43 1.89 25.83
N HIS A 203 -10.40 2.03 24.99
CA HIS A 203 -10.14 1.11 23.88
C HIS A 203 -10.02 -0.34 24.36
N THR A 204 -9.19 -0.60 25.37
CA THR A 204 -8.97 -1.96 25.90
C THR A 204 -10.24 -2.54 26.51
N PHE A 205 -10.99 -1.74 27.29
CA PHE A 205 -12.25 -2.22 27.87
C PHE A 205 -13.38 -2.35 26.83
N TYR A 206 -13.35 -1.59 25.74
CA TYR A 206 -14.29 -1.75 24.66
C TYR A 206 -14.13 -3.13 24.02
N TYR A 207 -12.91 -3.50 23.58
CA TYR A 207 -12.64 -4.80 22.95
C TYR A 207 -12.59 -5.97 23.93
N GLY A 208 -12.11 -5.77 25.15
CA GLY A 208 -11.98 -6.83 26.14
C GLY A 208 -13.27 -7.19 26.87
N ASP A 209 -14.19 -6.22 27.04
CA ASP A 209 -15.32 -6.37 27.95
C ASP A 209 -16.69 -6.11 27.31
N VAL A 210 -16.85 -5.04 26.54
CA VAL A 210 -18.17 -4.63 26.02
C VAL A 210 -18.46 -5.34 24.71
N TYR A 211 -17.55 -5.22 23.74
CA TYR A 211 -17.71 -5.76 22.41
C TYR A 211 -18.05 -7.25 22.45
N PRO A 212 -17.27 -8.14 23.12
CA PRO A 212 -17.55 -9.57 23.14
C PRO A 212 -18.89 -9.93 23.80
N LYS A 213 -19.32 -9.19 24.83
CA LYS A 213 -20.61 -9.42 25.51
C LYS A 213 -21.82 -9.07 24.65
N THR A 214 -21.63 -8.24 23.63
CA THR A 214 -22.68 -7.88 22.66
C THR A 214 -22.67 -8.76 21.41
N VAL A 215 -21.64 -9.59 21.26
CA VAL A 215 -21.49 -10.49 20.12
C VAL A 215 -22.17 -11.82 20.40
N ARG A 216 -22.93 -12.32 19.42
CA ARG A 216 -23.53 -13.66 19.44
C ARG A 216 -23.21 -14.37 18.14
N ILE A 217 -22.87 -15.65 18.24
CA ILE A 217 -22.64 -16.49 17.08
C ILE A 217 -23.91 -17.29 16.82
N TRP A 218 -24.35 -17.30 15.56
CA TRP A 218 -25.49 -18.07 15.12
C TRP A 218 -25.13 -18.92 13.89
N LYS A 219 -25.62 -20.15 13.85
CA LYS A 219 -25.50 -21.07 12.72
C LYS A 219 -26.77 -21.91 12.64
N SER A 220 -27.30 -22.13 11.44
CA SER A 220 -28.49 -22.97 11.24
C SER A 220 -28.49 -23.68 9.89
N GLY A 221 -28.61 -25.02 9.91
CA GLY A 221 -28.68 -25.83 8.69
C GLY A 221 -27.52 -25.58 7.73
N ASN A 222 -27.84 -25.23 6.49
CA ASN A 222 -26.89 -24.95 5.42
C ASN A 222 -26.35 -23.51 5.44
N LEU A 223 -26.79 -22.67 6.38
CA LEU A 223 -26.22 -21.33 6.54
C LEU A 223 -24.91 -21.43 7.30
N GLU A 224 -23.89 -20.75 6.78
CA GLU A 224 -22.61 -20.60 7.46
C GLU A 224 -22.77 -19.83 8.77
N MET A 225 -21.70 -19.82 9.56
CA MET A 225 -21.66 -19.10 10.83
C MET A 225 -21.81 -17.59 10.57
N VAL A 226 -22.75 -16.96 11.28
CA VAL A 226 -22.96 -15.50 11.21
C VAL A 226 -22.80 -14.90 12.59
N THR A 227 -22.14 -13.76 12.64
CA THR A 227 -21.92 -13.02 13.89
C THR A 227 -22.93 -11.88 14.00
N HIS A 228 -23.75 -11.93 15.04
CA HIS A 228 -24.71 -10.89 15.40
C HIS A 228 -24.13 -9.94 16.46
N PHE A 229 -24.29 -8.64 16.24
CA PHE A 229 -23.77 -7.59 17.10
C PHE A 229 -24.93 -6.81 17.73
N GLY A 230 -25.26 -7.16 18.98
CA GLY A 230 -26.36 -6.53 19.72
C GLY A 230 -26.13 -5.05 20.03
N ILE A 231 -24.89 -4.56 19.92
CA ILE A 231 -24.52 -3.16 20.19
C ILE A 231 -25.22 -2.15 19.26
N TYR A 232 -25.60 -2.57 18.05
CA TYR A 232 -26.37 -1.74 17.11
C TYR A 232 -27.84 -1.61 17.48
N GLU A 233 -28.36 -2.50 18.33
CA GLU A 233 -29.76 -2.55 18.73
C GLU A 233 -29.97 -1.93 20.11
N LYS A 234 -29.01 -2.14 21.01
CA LYS A 234 -29.05 -1.63 22.37
C LYS A 234 -27.70 -1.06 22.76
N GLU A 235 -27.71 0.23 23.12
CA GLU A 235 -26.55 0.90 23.66
C GLU A 235 -26.08 0.24 24.98
N PRO A 236 -24.75 0.14 25.19
CA PRO A 236 -24.20 -0.26 26.48
C PRO A 236 -24.73 0.61 27.64
N LYS A 237 -24.78 0.06 28.85
CA LYS A 237 -25.28 0.81 30.01
C LYS A 237 -24.33 1.97 30.32
N VAL A 238 -24.86 3.19 30.26
CA VAL A 238 -24.15 4.43 30.62
C VAL A 238 -24.56 4.93 32.00
N THR A 239 -23.62 5.53 32.75
CA THR A 239 -23.89 6.24 34.01
C THR A 239 -23.05 7.50 34.15
N SER A 240 -23.61 8.51 34.83
CA SER A 240 -22.94 9.78 35.16
C SER A 240 -21.57 9.58 35.78
N ASP A 241 -21.48 8.65 36.73
CA ASP A 241 -20.28 8.47 37.55
C ASP A 241 -19.15 7.83 36.76
N LYS A 242 -19.48 6.93 35.83
CA LYS A 242 -18.50 6.37 34.92
C LYS A 242 -18.02 7.42 33.92
N ALA A 243 -18.91 8.27 33.42
CA ALA A 243 -18.54 9.32 32.48
C ALA A 243 -17.56 10.32 33.12
N LYS A 244 -17.86 10.75 34.35
CA LYS A 244 -16.98 11.63 35.14
C LYS A 244 -15.61 10.99 35.37
N LYS A 245 -15.57 9.70 35.73
CA LYS A 245 -14.32 8.95 35.92
C LYS A 245 -13.52 8.78 34.63
N GLN A 246 -14.19 8.52 33.51
CA GLN A 246 -13.55 8.39 32.21
C GLN A 246 -12.91 9.71 31.77
N ILE A 247 -13.63 10.83 31.87
CA ILE A 247 -13.09 12.17 31.60
C ILE A 247 -11.97 12.52 32.59
N GLY A 248 -12.14 12.22 33.89
CA GLY A 248 -11.11 12.43 34.91
C GLY A 248 -9.81 11.70 34.57
N TRP A 249 -9.90 10.43 34.16
CA TRP A 249 -8.76 9.65 33.71
C TRP A 249 -8.08 10.27 32.47
N LEU A 250 -8.85 10.71 31.47
CA LEU A 250 -8.28 11.37 30.28
C LEU A 250 -7.56 12.67 30.63
N LEU A 251 -8.13 13.48 31.53
CA LEU A 251 -7.50 14.70 32.02
C LEU A 251 -6.16 14.38 32.70
N GLU A 252 -6.11 13.32 33.51
CA GLU A 252 -4.86 12.86 34.15
C GLU A 252 -3.82 12.40 33.11
N GLN A 253 -4.22 11.61 32.11
CA GLN A 253 -3.29 11.11 31.08
C GLN A 253 -2.71 12.21 30.19
N MET A 254 -3.47 13.30 29.99
CA MET A 254 -3.14 14.37 29.04
C MET A 254 -2.60 15.65 29.71
N ALA A 255 -2.67 15.78 31.05
CA ALA A 255 -2.37 17.00 31.80
C ALA A 255 -0.98 17.62 31.51
N SER A 256 0.00 16.83 31.08
CA SER A 256 1.36 17.29 30.74
C SER A 256 1.71 17.15 29.25
N LYS A 257 0.76 16.73 28.42
CA LYS A 257 1.02 16.32 27.03
C LYS A 257 0.41 17.25 25.97
N VAL A 258 -0.61 18.03 26.35
CA VAL A 258 -1.27 19.02 25.47
C VAL A 258 -0.77 20.45 25.73
N ARG A 259 -0.45 21.20 24.68
CA ARG A 259 0.03 22.60 24.76
C ARG A 259 -1.09 23.61 24.60
N SER A 260 -2.15 23.23 23.87
CA SER A 260 -3.35 24.01 23.59
C SER A 260 -4.27 24.24 24.80
N SER A 261 -4.06 23.51 25.90
CA SER A 261 -4.97 23.47 27.06
C SER A 261 -6.38 22.97 26.73
N ALA A 262 -6.56 22.29 25.60
CA ALA A 262 -7.79 21.59 25.22
C ALA A 262 -7.59 20.07 25.26
N LEU A 263 -8.61 19.33 25.69
CA LEU A 263 -8.67 17.88 25.61
C LEU A 263 -9.58 17.46 24.46
N LEU A 264 -9.04 16.66 23.54
CA LEU A 264 -9.82 16.00 22.49
C LEU A 264 -10.34 14.64 22.98
N VAL A 265 -11.66 14.46 22.93
CA VAL A 265 -12.35 13.21 23.28
C VAL A 265 -13.09 12.69 22.05
N LEU A 266 -12.61 11.59 21.50
CA LEU A 266 -13.15 10.91 20.33
C LEU A 266 -14.15 9.85 20.79
N ASN A 267 -15.44 10.20 20.69
CA ASN A 267 -16.57 9.36 21.08
C ASN A 267 -16.96 8.41 19.94
N GLY A 268 -16.16 7.37 19.77
CA GLY A 268 -16.34 6.32 18.76
C GLY A 268 -15.20 5.31 18.85
N ALA A 269 -15.30 4.18 18.15
CA ALA A 269 -14.29 3.15 17.97
C ALA A 269 -14.60 2.39 16.65
N ASP A 270 -13.93 1.27 16.38
CA ASP A 270 -14.18 0.49 15.16
C ASP A 270 -15.61 -0.02 15.17
N HIS A 271 -16.30 0.33 14.09
CA HIS A 271 -17.68 -0.05 13.82
C HIS A 271 -18.66 0.29 14.96
N SER A 272 -18.30 1.20 15.87
CA SER A 272 -19.15 1.55 17.00
C SER A 272 -20.36 2.36 16.51
N PRO A 273 -21.61 1.97 16.83
CA PRO A 273 -22.77 2.79 16.46
C PRO A 273 -22.78 4.12 17.25
N PRO A 274 -23.38 5.19 16.71
CA PRO A 274 -23.53 6.46 17.42
C PRO A 274 -24.16 6.27 18.80
N GLN A 275 -23.61 6.97 19.80
CA GLN A 275 -24.12 6.96 21.17
C GLN A 275 -25.36 7.86 21.29
N GLU A 276 -26.54 7.27 21.53
CA GLU A 276 -27.80 8.03 21.64
C GLU A 276 -27.85 8.85 22.92
N SER A 277 -27.24 8.35 24.00
CA SER A 277 -27.26 9.01 25.31
C SER A 277 -26.30 10.20 25.46
N LEU A 278 -25.51 10.53 24.42
CA LEU A 278 -24.37 11.42 24.57
C LEU A 278 -24.74 12.82 25.08
N SER A 279 -25.79 13.45 24.56
CA SER A 279 -26.19 14.80 24.98
C SER A 279 -26.56 14.86 26.46
N MET A 280 -27.17 13.79 26.98
CA MET A 280 -27.47 13.65 28.41
C MET A 280 -26.18 13.50 29.22
N VAL A 281 -25.25 12.65 28.78
CA VAL A 281 -23.93 12.50 29.42
C VAL A 281 -23.15 13.82 29.44
N ILE A 282 -23.14 14.57 28.33
CA ILE A 282 -22.46 15.86 28.24
C ILE A 282 -23.07 16.87 29.20
N LYS A 283 -24.39 16.88 29.37
CA LYS A 283 -25.05 17.74 30.35
C LYS A 283 -24.58 17.44 31.78
N GLU A 284 -24.53 16.16 32.16
CA GLU A 284 -24.04 15.75 33.49
C GLU A 284 -22.56 16.07 33.71
N LEU A 285 -21.74 15.95 32.65
CA LEU A 285 -20.33 16.34 32.69
C LEU A 285 -20.16 17.85 32.91
N LYS A 286 -20.95 18.68 32.23
CA LYS A 286 -20.96 20.15 32.43
C LYS A 286 -21.33 20.54 33.86
N GLU A 287 -22.29 19.84 34.47
CA GLU A 287 -22.68 20.09 35.86
C GLU A 287 -21.58 19.73 36.86
N HIS A 288 -20.73 18.75 36.53
CA HIS A 288 -19.63 18.29 37.39
C HIS A 288 -18.35 19.11 37.21
N PHE A 289 -17.88 19.30 35.98
CA PHE A 289 -16.65 20.03 35.65
C PHE A 289 -16.93 21.50 35.34
N LYS A 290 -17.45 22.24 36.32
CA LYS A 290 -17.89 23.65 36.15
C LYS A 290 -16.76 24.62 35.79
N ASP A 291 -15.52 24.25 36.07
CA ASP A 291 -14.31 24.99 35.72
C ASP A 291 -13.87 24.77 34.26
N LYS A 292 -14.55 23.88 33.52
CA LYS A 292 -14.19 23.51 32.15
C LYS A 292 -15.31 23.80 31.17
N GLU A 293 -14.96 24.33 30.02
CA GLU A 293 -15.86 24.45 28.88
C GLU A 293 -15.94 23.08 28.18
N ILE A 294 -17.10 22.42 28.24
CA ILE A 294 -17.33 21.15 27.55
C ILE A 294 -18.24 21.37 26.34
N ILE A 295 -17.80 20.95 25.17
CA ILE A 295 -18.57 21.08 23.92
C ILE A 295 -18.70 19.73 23.20
N HIS A 296 -19.88 19.50 22.63
CA HIS A 296 -20.05 18.52 21.56
C HIS A 296 -19.68 19.24 20.26
N GLY A 297 -18.47 19.00 19.76
CA GLY A 297 -17.85 19.80 18.71
C GLY A 297 -17.29 18.97 17.57
N LYS A 298 -16.49 19.63 16.73
CA LYS A 298 -15.80 19.09 15.56
C LYS A 298 -14.30 18.96 15.83
N LEU A 299 -13.57 18.29 14.93
CA LEU A 299 -12.11 18.27 14.98
C LEU A 299 -11.52 19.68 14.81
N GLU A 300 -12.14 20.51 13.98
CA GLU A 300 -11.74 21.89 13.72
C GLU A 300 -11.82 22.77 14.97
N ASP A 301 -12.74 22.49 15.89
CA ASP A 301 -12.83 23.21 17.16
C ASP A 301 -11.57 22.96 18.00
N TYR A 302 -11.07 21.71 18.03
CA TYR A 302 -9.82 21.38 18.70
C TYR A 302 -8.60 21.98 18.00
N LEU A 303 -8.54 21.86 16.67
CA LEU A 303 -7.47 22.48 15.89
C LEU A 303 -7.44 24.01 16.04
N SER A 304 -8.58 24.65 16.28
CA SER A 304 -8.63 26.09 16.55
C SER A 304 -7.92 26.47 17.85
N GLU A 305 -7.98 25.62 18.88
CA GLU A 305 -7.25 25.81 20.13
C GLU A 305 -5.75 25.56 19.95
N VAL A 306 -5.37 24.54 19.17
CA VAL A 306 -3.96 24.25 18.83
C VAL A 306 -3.33 25.40 18.02
N ARG A 307 -4.07 25.98 17.06
CA ARG A 307 -3.59 27.13 16.27
C ARG A 307 -3.21 28.35 17.14
N LYS A 308 -3.85 28.54 18.30
CA LYS A 308 -3.52 29.65 19.21
C LYS A 308 -2.12 29.53 19.84
N VAL A 309 -1.55 28.32 19.83
CA VAL A 309 -0.22 28.02 20.39
C VAL A 309 0.77 27.53 19.33
N ILE A 310 0.47 27.73 18.04
CA ILE A 310 1.24 27.19 16.91
C ILE A 310 2.73 27.55 16.96
N ASP A 311 3.06 28.78 17.37
CA ASP A 311 4.45 29.29 17.47
C ASP A 311 5.25 28.62 18.59
N THR A 312 4.59 27.83 19.46
CA THR A 312 5.21 27.09 20.56
C THR A 312 5.33 25.60 20.30
N LEU A 313 4.80 25.12 19.17
CA LEU A 313 4.80 23.70 18.82
C LEU A 313 6.20 23.25 18.38
N PRO A 314 6.69 22.08 18.84
CA PRO A 314 7.93 21.52 18.34
C PRO A 314 7.78 21.09 16.87
N VAL A 315 8.90 20.90 16.21
CA VAL A 315 8.98 20.59 14.77
C VAL A 315 9.53 19.18 14.58
N TYR A 316 8.86 18.38 13.75
CA TYR A 316 9.31 17.07 13.33
C TYR A 316 9.53 16.99 11.81
N LYS A 317 10.57 16.28 11.39
CA LYS A 317 10.90 15.98 10.00
C LYS A 317 11.20 14.50 9.88
N GLY A 318 10.60 13.83 8.90
CA GLY A 318 10.81 12.39 8.66
C GLY A 318 9.51 11.63 8.50
N GLU A 319 9.64 10.32 8.27
CA GLU A 319 8.52 9.38 8.25
C GLU A 319 8.03 9.10 9.67
N LEU A 320 6.73 8.88 9.85
CA LEU A 320 6.16 8.43 11.13
C LEU A 320 6.07 6.90 11.10
N ARG A 321 7.11 6.22 11.60
CA ARG A 321 7.23 4.74 11.57
C ARG A 321 7.57 4.11 12.92
N GLY A 322 7.61 4.91 13.98
CA GLY A 322 7.85 4.38 15.32
C GLY A 322 6.62 3.70 15.91
N ALA A 323 6.86 2.66 16.70
CA ALA A 323 5.81 1.86 17.34
C ALA A 323 5.90 1.93 18.87
N LYS A 324 6.32 3.09 19.39
CA LYS A 324 6.52 3.28 20.83
C LYS A 324 5.20 3.26 21.59
N TYR A 325 4.19 3.92 21.03
CA TYR A 325 2.91 4.15 21.70
C TYR A 325 1.79 3.25 21.21
N GLU A 326 1.84 2.81 19.96
CA GLU A 326 0.90 1.88 19.36
C GLU A 326 1.64 1.08 18.28
N TRP A 327 1.17 -0.14 18.01
CA TRP A 327 1.78 -1.03 17.00
C TRP A 327 1.69 -0.38 15.61
N VAL A 328 2.73 -0.51 14.78
CA VAL A 328 2.72 0.00 13.40
C VAL A 328 2.57 -1.13 12.38
N VAL A 329 2.73 -2.39 12.79
CA VAL A 329 2.47 -3.60 11.99
C VAL A 329 3.14 -3.57 10.59
N PRO A 330 4.47 -3.41 10.55
CA PRO A 330 5.20 -3.05 9.33
C PRO A 330 5.21 -4.15 8.27
N ASN A 331 4.90 -5.40 8.60
CA ASN A 331 4.99 -6.55 7.68
C ASN A 331 3.70 -6.85 6.90
N THR A 332 2.66 -6.05 7.10
CA THR A 332 1.47 -6.03 6.24
C THR A 332 1.82 -5.82 4.76
N ILE A 333 2.92 -5.11 4.48
CA ILE A 333 3.41 -4.86 3.13
C ILE A 333 3.79 -6.15 2.38
N SER A 334 4.22 -7.22 3.07
CA SER A 334 4.58 -8.51 2.44
C SER A 334 3.48 -9.58 2.49
N THR A 335 2.36 -9.32 3.14
CA THR A 335 1.22 -10.24 3.24
C THR A 335 0.48 -10.38 1.90
N ARG A 336 0.20 -11.62 1.45
CA ARG A 336 -0.63 -11.89 0.24
C ARG A 336 -0.12 -11.20 -1.04
N ILE A 337 1.21 -11.18 -1.24
CA ILE A 337 1.84 -10.52 -2.40
C ILE A 337 1.18 -10.91 -3.75
N PRO A 338 1.00 -12.20 -4.09
CA PRO A 338 0.44 -12.59 -5.39
C PRO A 338 -1.01 -12.16 -5.60
N GLN A 339 -1.83 -12.19 -4.55
CA GLN A 339 -3.27 -11.95 -4.63
C GLN A 339 -3.61 -10.45 -4.56
N VAL A 340 -2.78 -9.66 -3.89
CA VAL A 340 -3.08 -8.26 -3.53
C VAL A 340 -2.02 -7.30 -4.08
N LYS A 341 -0.74 -7.44 -3.68
CA LYS A 341 0.30 -6.44 -3.99
C LYS A 341 0.69 -6.43 -5.47
N TYR A 342 0.83 -7.59 -6.10
CA TYR A 342 1.15 -7.68 -7.52
C TYR A 342 0.06 -7.08 -8.42
N PRO A 343 -1.22 -7.48 -8.34
CA PRO A 343 -2.27 -6.86 -9.16
C PRO A 343 -2.43 -5.37 -8.85
N SER A 344 -2.20 -4.96 -7.59
CA SER A 344 -2.14 -3.55 -7.21
C SER A 344 -1.03 -2.79 -7.95
N TYR A 345 0.22 -3.29 -7.97
CA TYR A 345 1.34 -2.74 -8.75
C TYR A 345 0.97 -2.59 -10.23
N VAL A 346 0.36 -3.63 -10.82
CA VAL A 346 -0.02 -3.63 -12.23
C VAL A 346 -0.96 -2.47 -12.53
N VAL A 347 -2.05 -2.34 -11.79
CA VAL A 347 -3.06 -1.31 -12.08
C VAL A 347 -2.60 0.10 -11.70
N GLN A 348 -1.94 0.26 -10.55
CA GLN A 348 -1.45 1.56 -10.07
C GLN A 348 -0.32 2.11 -10.94
N THR A 349 0.39 1.26 -11.70
CA THR A 349 1.35 1.69 -12.71
C THR A 349 0.67 1.87 -14.08
N MET A 350 -0.19 0.95 -14.48
CA MET A 350 -0.79 0.96 -15.82
C MET A 350 -1.69 2.18 -16.06
N VAL A 351 -2.49 2.60 -15.08
CA VAL A 351 -3.44 3.69 -15.26
C VAL A 351 -2.76 5.05 -15.45
N PRO A 352 -1.91 5.55 -14.53
CA PRO A 352 -1.30 6.86 -14.66
C PRO A 352 -0.22 6.93 -15.75
N TYR A 353 0.48 5.82 -16.04
CA TYR A 353 1.55 5.85 -17.06
C TYR A 353 1.05 5.51 -18.47
N TYR A 354 0.01 4.70 -18.64
CA TYR A 354 -0.44 4.31 -19.98
C TYR A 354 -1.86 4.78 -20.30
N VAL A 355 -2.85 4.44 -19.47
CA VAL A 355 -4.26 4.72 -19.78
C VAL A 355 -4.51 6.22 -19.91
N GLU A 356 -4.13 7.01 -18.89
CA GLU A 356 -4.40 8.45 -18.88
C GLU A 356 -3.58 9.23 -19.94
N PRO A 357 -2.26 8.99 -20.13
CA PRO A 357 -1.50 9.67 -21.17
C PRO A 357 -2.00 9.34 -22.58
N LEU A 358 -2.26 8.07 -22.88
CA LEU A 358 -2.79 7.68 -24.19
C LEU A 358 -4.18 8.25 -24.44
N ALA A 359 -5.08 8.19 -23.45
CA ALA A 359 -6.40 8.80 -23.56
C ALA A 359 -6.33 10.32 -23.78
N THR A 360 -5.38 10.99 -23.13
CA THR A 360 -5.14 12.44 -23.30
C THR A 360 -4.64 12.75 -24.70
N ILE A 361 -3.64 12.01 -25.21
CA ILE A 361 -3.11 12.19 -26.56
C ILE A 361 -4.20 11.92 -27.60
N SER A 362 -4.95 10.83 -27.46
CA SER A 362 -6.06 10.53 -28.37
C SER A 362 -7.13 11.64 -28.36
N TRP A 363 -7.45 12.18 -27.17
CA TRP A 363 -8.39 13.30 -27.05
C TRP A 363 -7.92 14.55 -27.79
N LEU A 364 -6.63 14.90 -27.70
CA LEU A 364 -6.05 16.00 -28.47
C LEU A 364 -6.11 15.79 -29.99
N LEU A 365 -6.18 14.54 -30.43
CA LEU A 365 -6.33 14.14 -31.84
C LEU A 365 -7.79 13.96 -32.29
N GLY A 366 -8.76 14.31 -31.43
CA GLY A 366 -10.19 14.36 -31.79
C GLY A 366 -11.05 13.22 -31.23
N GLU A 367 -10.49 12.27 -30.47
CA GLU A 367 -11.28 11.29 -29.72
C GLU A 367 -11.98 11.92 -28.51
N THR A 368 -12.96 11.22 -27.92
CA THR A 368 -13.54 11.62 -26.63
C THR A 368 -12.67 11.10 -25.48
N TYR A 369 -12.41 11.95 -24.48
CA TYR A 369 -11.73 11.52 -23.26
C TYR A 369 -12.69 10.69 -22.37
N PRO A 370 -12.31 9.47 -21.94
CA PRO A 370 -13.21 8.54 -21.26
C PRO A 370 -13.34 8.82 -19.75
N HIS A 371 -13.83 10.01 -19.38
CA HIS A 371 -13.91 10.47 -17.99
C HIS A 371 -14.62 9.49 -17.04
N ASP A 372 -15.85 9.06 -17.38
CA ASP A 372 -16.66 8.21 -16.49
C ASP A 372 -16.05 6.81 -16.31
N VAL A 373 -15.40 6.30 -17.35
CA VAL A 373 -14.72 5.00 -17.30
C VAL A 373 -13.47 5.09 -16.43
N LEU A 374 -12.70 6.16 -16.55
CA LEU A 374 -11.54 6.42 -15.69
C LEU A 374 -11.94 6.62 -14.23
N ASP A 375 -13.04 7.33 -13.97
CA ASP A 375 -13.58 7.46 -12.61
C ASP A 375 -13.97 6.10 -12.03
N TYR A 376 -14.59 5.24 -12.83
CA TYR A 376 -14.94 3.88 -12.40
C TYR A 376 -13.69 3.02 -12.10
N ILE A 377 -12.68 3.06 -12.98
CA ILE A 377 -11.39 2.38 -12.76
C ILE A 377 -10.75 2.86 -11.46
N TRP A 378 -10.65 4.19 -11.26
CA TRP A 378 -10.06 4.76 -10.05
C TRP A 378 -10.86 4.39 -8.80
N LYS A 379 -12.19 4.36 -8.86
CA LYS A 379 -13.00 3.88 -7.73
C LYS A 379 -12.68 2.42 -7.38
N LEU A 380 -12.57 1.53 -8.36
CA LEU A 380 -12.19 0.13 -8.11
C LEU A 380 -10.82 0.03 -7.43
N ILE A 381 -9.85 0.82 -7.88
CA ILE A 381 -8.50 0.88 -7.28
C ILE A 381 -8.59 1.40 -5.86
N LEU A 382 -9.16 2.59 -5.65
CA LEU A 382 -9.19 3.26 -4.34
C LEU A 382 -9.99 2.48 -3.29
N GLN A 383 -11.05 1.76 -3.70
CA GLN A 383 -11.78 0.85 -2.82
C GLN A 383 -10.93 -0.31 -2.30
N ASN A 384 -9.91 -0.73 -3.05
CA ASN A 384 -8.96 -1.75 -2.63
C ASN A 384 -7.80 -1.19 -1.82
N LEU A 385 -7.59 0.13 -1.84
CA LEU A 385 -6.48 0.78 -1.13
C LEU A 385 -6.78 1.11 0.32
N ALA A 386 -8.02 0.90 0.78
CA ALA A 386 -8.32 0.95 2.22
C ALA A 386 -7.35 0.04 2.99
N HIS A 387 -6.84 0.52 4.13
CA HIS A 387 -5.70 -0.10 4.81
C HIS A 387 -5.89 -1.61 5.01
N ASP A 388 -7.00 -2.07 5.61
CA ASP A 388 -7.25 -3.51 5.83
C ASP A 388 -7.33 -4.35 4.53
N SER A 389 -7.75 -3.73 3.42
CA SER A 389 -7.87 -4.38 2.11
C SER A 389 -6.51 -4.58 1.43
N ILE A 390 -5.72 -3.50 1.33
CA ILE A 390 -4.43 -3.54 0.61
C ILE A 390 -3.33 -4.18 1.46
N CYS A 391 -3.37 -3.98 2.77
CA CYS A 391 -2.44 -4.60 3.72
C CYS A 391 -2.59 -6.12 3.77
N GLY A 392 -3.68 -6.68 3.25
CA GLY A 392 -3.83 -8.12 3.19
C GLY A 392 -4.24 -8.73 4.54
N CYS A 393 -4.79 -7.93 5.46
CA CYS A 393 -4.94 -8.25 6.88
C CYS A 393 -6.42 -8.38 7.29
N GLY A 394 -7.07 -9.38 6.71
CA GLY A 394 -8.50 -9.62 6.76
C GLY A 394 -8.82 -11.04 6.29
N ILE A 395 -10.07 -11.46 6.45
CA ILE A 395 -10.47 -12.83 6.07
C ILE A 395 -10.32 -13.08 4.55
N ASP A 396 -10.23 -14.35 4.15
CA ASP A 396 -10.02 -14.74 2.76
C ASP A 396 -11.06 -14.21 1.78
N GLU A 397 -12.34 -14.14 2.19
CA GLU A 397 -13.42 -13.66 1.32
C GLU A 397 -13.20 -12.23 0.84
N ILE A 398 -12.64 -11.38 1.69
CA ILE A 398 -12.31 -9.99 1.33
C ILE A 398 -11.25 -9.97 0.24
N HIS A 399 -10.24 -10.82 0.36
CA HIS A 399 -9.14 -10.84 -0.60
C HIS A 399 -9.54 -11.42 -1.95
N LYS A 400 -10.60 -12.24 -2.01
CA LYS A 400 -11.26 -12.61 -3.27
C LYS A 400 -11.95 -11.40 -3.91
N ASP A 401 -12.61 -10.57 -3.13
CA ASP A 401 -13.27 -9.33 -3.60
C ASP A 401 -12.25 -8.26 -4.02
N VAL A 402 -11.16 -8.09 -3.27
CA VAL A 402 -10.03 -7.21 -3.61
C VAL A 402 -9.40 -7.65 -4.93
N ASN A 403 -9.05 -8.94 -5.06
CA ASN A 403 -8.50 -9.47 -6.29
C ASN A 403 -9.46 -9.27 -7.49
N THR A 404 -10.76 -9.48 -7.27
CA THR A 404 -11.79 -9.25 -8.29
C THR A 404 -11.86 -7.80 -8.75
N ARG A 405 -11.85 -6.84 -7.82
CA ARG A 405 -11.85 -5.39 -8.15
C ARG A 405 -10.59 -4.99 -8.93
N PHE A 406 -9.42 -5.47 -8.54
CA PHE A 406 -8.19 -5.22 -9.32
C PHE A 406 -8.25 -5.87 -10.69
N ARG A 407 -8.73 -7.11 -10.79
CA ARG A 407 -8.91 -7.80 -12.08
C ARG A 407 -9.81 -7.00 -13.01
N HIS A 408 -10.96 -6.51 -12.53
CA HIS A 408 -11.85 -5.65 -13.33
C HIS A 408 -11.15 -4.38 -13.81
N ALA A 409 -10.45 -3.67 -12.91
CA ALA A 409 -9.71 -2.47 -13.28
C ALA A 409 -8.61 -2.75 -14.32
N ILE A 410 -7.90 -3.87 -14.19
CA ILE A 410 -6.87 -4.32 -15.14
C ILE A 410 -7.49 -4.67 -16.50
N GLU A 411 -8.59 -5.42 -16.51
CA GLU A 411 -9.29 -5.83 -17.73
C GLU A 411 -9.79 -4.65 -18.53
N ILE A 412 -10.35 -3.63 -17.88
CA ILE A 412 -10.81 -2.41 -18.57
C ILE A 412 -9.60 -1.64 -19.09
N SER A 413 -8.60 -1.41 -18.23
CA SER A 413 -7.41 -0.60 -18.56
C SER A 413 -6.61 -1.15 -19.73
N LYS A 414 -6.37 -2.48 -19.79
CA LYS A 414 -5.62 -3.09 -20.89
C LYS A 414 -6.31 -2.93 -22.25
N ASN A 415 -7.65 -2.96 -22.27
CA ASN A 415 -8.41 -2.77 -23.51
C ASN A 415 -8.38 -1.29 -23.93
N ILE A 416 -8.51 -0.34 -22.99
CA ILE A 416 -8.35 1.08 -23.30
C ILE A 416 -6.95 1.35 -23.88
N ILE A 417 -5.90 0.79 -23.28
CA ILE A 417 -4.53 0.96 -23.80
C ILE A 417 -4.44 0.44 -25.24
N TYR A 418 -4.96 -0.75 -25.51
CA TYR A 418 -4.96 -1.31 -26.86
C TYR A 418 -5.71 -0.42 -27.84
N ASP A 419 -6.95 -0.02 -27.51
CA ASP A 419 -7.78 0.82 -28.37
C ASP A 419 -7.13 2.18 -28.66
N LYS A 420 -6.53 2.82 -27.65
CA LYS A 420 -5.86 4.11 -27.81
C LYS A 420 -4.52 4.01 -28.53
N MET A 421 -3.77 2.93 -28.33
CA MET A 421 -2.56 2.63 -29.13
C MET A 421 -2.92 2.35 -30.60
N ALA A 422 -3.99 1.60 -30.86
CA ALA A 422 -4.46 1.32 -32.22
C ALA A 422 -4.95 2.60 -32.91
N PHE A 423 -5.70 3.44 -32.21
CA PHE A 423 -6.08 4.76 -32.70
C PHE A 423 -4.84 5.60 -33.02
N LEU A 424 -3.89 5.73 -32.08
CA LEU A 424 -2.66 6.49 -32.29
C LEU A 424 -1.89 5.98 -33.52
N ALA A 425 -1.73 4.67 -33.65
CA ALA A 425 -1.08 4.05 -34.80
C ALA A 425 -1.79 4.39 -36.12
N SER A 426 -3.14 4.48 -36.14
CA SER A 426 -3.91 4.86 -37.33
C SER A 426 -3.72 6.32 -37.77
N GLN A 427 -3.24 7.18 -36.86
CA GLN A 427 -3.00 8.59 -37.14
C GLN A 427 -1.58 8.87 -37.63
N ILE A 428 -0.68 7.87 -37.60
CA ILE A 428 0.70 8.03 -38.04
C ILE A 428 0.76 7.90 -39.57
N ASP A 429 1.23 8.96 -40.23
CA ASP A 429 1.52 8.92 -41.66
C ASP A 429 2.81 8.13 -41.90
N THR A 430 2.65 6.89 -42.38
CA THR A 430 3.77 6.02 -42.75
C THR A 430 4.18 6.16 -44.21
N SER A 431 3.63 7.09 -44.99
CA SER A 431 3.93 7.22 -46.43
C SER A 431 5.39 7.57 -46.74
N ALA A 432 6.07 8.25 -45.81
CA ALA A 432 7.50 8.55 -45.90
C ALA A 432 8.40 7.35 -45.53
N LEU A 433 7.83 6.30 -44.94
CA LEU A 433 8.52 5.07 -44.61
C LEU A 433 8.33 4.09 -45.78
N ASN A 434 9.42 3.73 -46.47
CA ASN A 434 9.44 2.73 -47.56
C ASN A 434 8.68 1.43 -47.20
N ASP A 435 8.35 0.60 -48.20
CA ASP A 435 7.65 -0.70 -48.05
C ASP A 435 8.08 -1.50 -46.82
N ALA A 436 7.09 -1.90 -46.01
CA ALA A 436 7.19 -2.78 -44.84
C ALA A 436 6.02 -3.78 -44.83
N ASP A 437 6.21 -4.98 -44.27
CA ASP A 437 5.11 -5.95 -44.14
C ASP A 437 4.17 -5.56 -43.00
N ILE A 438 4.74 -5.08 -41.89
CA ILE A 438 4.00 -4.59 -40.71
C ILE A 438 4.74 -3.38 -40.12
N PHE A 439 3.99 -2.38 -39.64
CA PHE A 439 4.51 -1.29 -38.83
C PHE A 439 4.26 -1.57 -37.34
N VAL A 440 5.27 -1.35 -36.50
CA VAL A 440 5.20 -1.49 -35.05
C VAL A 440 5.42 -0.14 -34.40
N VAL A 441 4.42 0.37 -33.69
CA VAL A 441 4.52 1.63 -32.95
C VAL A 441 4.88 1.31 -31.50
N VAL A 442 5.97 1.87 -31.01
CA VAL A 442 6.42 1.73 -29.61
C VAL A 442 6.24 3.07 -28.92
N PHE A 443 5.40 3.09 -27.89
CA PHE A 443 5.14 4.28 -27.08
C PHE A 443 5.95 4.23 -25.78
N ASN A 444 6.56 5.36 -25.42
CA ASN A 444 7.27 5.56 -24.17
C ASN A 444 6.43 6.48 -23.25
N PRO A 445 5.89 5.95 -22.14
CA PRO A 445 5.06 6.72 -21.20
C PRO A 445 5.87 7.57 -20.21
N LEU A 446 7.20 7.54 -20.25
CA LEU A 446 8.05 8.25 -19.30
C LEU A 446 8.40 9.66 -19.81
N SER A 447 8.76 10.55 -18.89
CA SER A 447 9.17 11.93 -19.19
C SER A 447 10.64 12.05 -19.65
N TRP A 448 11.34 10.94 -19.86
CA TRP A 448 12.69 10.88 -20.45
C TRP A 448 12.79 9.85 -21.58
N SER A 449 13.79 10.02 -22.45
CA SER A 449 14.08 9.06 -23.54
C SER A 449 14.47 7.70 -22.98
N ARG A 450 14.05 6.62 -23.64
CA ARG A 450 14.28 5.25 -23.18
C ARG A 450 14.77 4.33 -24.31
N THR A 451 15.83 3.59 -24.02
CA THR A 451 16.25 2.40 -24.78
C THR A 451 15.96 1.17 -23.95
N ASP A 452 15.08 0.28 -24.41
CA ASP A 452 14.72 -0.93 -23.65
C ASP A 452 14.12 -2.01 -24.55
N LEU A 453 13.94 -3.20 -23.97
CA LEU A 453 13.32 -4.34 -24.62
C LEU A 453 11.82 -4.12 -24.86
N VAL A 454 11.41 -4.37 -26.10
CA VAL A 454 10.00 -4.53 -26.49
C VAL A 454 9.69 -6.02 -26.60
N LYS A 455 8.61 -6.46 -25.94
CA LYS A 455 8.03 -7.80 -26.10
C LYS A 455 6.65 -7.68 -26.75
N LEU A 456 6.56 -7.97 -28.04
CA LEU A 456 5.33 -7.88 -28.82
C LEU A 456 4.71 -9.26 -29.03
N HIS A 457 3.45 -9.43 -28.64
CA HIS A 457 2.68 -10.65 -28.94
C HIS A 457 1.68 -10.33 -30.04
N THR A 458 1.90 -10.85 -31.25
CA THR A 458 1.03 -10.54 -32.40
C THR A 458 0.98 -11.68 -33.42
N GLU A 459 0.01 -11.61 -34.32
CA GLU A 459 -0.16 -12.58 -35.41
C GLU A 459 0.92 -12.36 -36.46
N LEU A 460 1.85 -13.31 -36.55
CA LEU A 460 2.96 -13.29 -37.50
C LEU A 460 3.11 -14.67 -38.15
N PRO A 461 3.35 -14.75 -39.47
CA PRO A 461 3.89 -15.96 -40.09
C PRO A 461 5.14 -16.44 -39.35
N MET A 462 5.35 -17.74 -39.30
CA MET A 462 6.62 -18.26 -38.79
C MET A 462 7.75 -18.02 -39.78
N GLY A 463 8.88 -17.57 -39.26
CA GLY A 463 10.11 -17.40 -40.01
C GLY A 463 10.95 -16.26 -39.48
N LYS A 464 11.85 -15.78 -40.33
CA LYS A 464 12.86 -14.80 -40.00
C LYS A 464 12.31 -13.42 -40.27
N TYR A 465 12.52 -12.52 -39.32
CA TYR A 465 12.17 -11.12 -39.45
C TYR A 465 13.39 -10.25 -39.23
N THR A 466 13.43 -9.12 -39.93
CA THR A 466 14.27 -7.99 -39.54
C THR A 466 13.40 -6.82 -39.14
N ILE A 467 13.88 -6.05 -38.15
CA ILE A 467 13.25 -4.81 -37.72
C ILE A 467 14.14 -3.67 -38.18
N LEU A 468 13.54 -2.68 -38.82
CA LEU A 468 14.22 -1.47 -39.24
C LEU A 468 13.69 -0.30 -38.41
N ASP A 469 14.59 0.54 -37.89
CA ASP A 469 14.22 1.83 -37.31
C ASP A 469 13.76 2.80 -38.43
N GLU A 470 13.30 3.99 -38.04
CA GLU A 470 12.76 5.01 -38.95
C GLU A 470 13.79 5.42 -40.01
N ASP A 471 15.08 5.49 -39.62
CA ASP A 471 16.22 5.79 -40.50
C ASP A 471 16.66 4.62 -41.41
N GLY A 472 16.07 3.44 -41.23
CA GLY A 472 16.41 2.23 -41.99
C GLY A 472 17.50 1.36 -41.36
N SER A 473 18.00 1.69 -40.17
CA SER A 473 18.96 0.86 -39.44
C SER A 473 18.35 -0.48 -39.03
N GLU A 474 19.05 -1.58 -39.31
CA GLU A 474 18.63 -2.93 -38.90
C GLU A 474 18.85 -3.15 -37.40
N LEU A 475 17.81 -3.65 -36.74
CA LEU A 475 17.80 -4.03 -35.34
C LEU A 475 17.65 -5.54 -35.21
N PRO A 476 18.48 -6.20 -34.37
CA PRO A 476 18.28 -7.59 -34.01
C PRO A 476 16.87 -7.83 -33.49
N ALA A 477 16.24 -8.88 -34.00
CA ALA A 477 14.94 -9.33 -33.57
C ALA A 477 14.96 -10.83 -33.30
N THR A 478 14.15 -11.28 -32.35
CA THR A 478 14.01 -12.70 -32.04
C THR A 478 12.54 -13.05 -31.94
N LEU A 479 12.13 -14.03 -32.74
CA LEU A 479 10.79 -14.60 -32.69
C LEU A 479 10.79 -15.83 -31.78
N ARG A 480 9.92 -15.85 -30.77
CA ARG A 480 9.76 -16.94 -29.81
C ARG A 480 8.32 -17.45 -29.82
N LYS A 481 8.16 -18.66 -29.25
CA LYS A 481 6.91 -19.32 -28.82
C LYS A 481 5.66 -18.95 -29.61
N VAL A 482 5.17 -19.90 -30.40
CA VAL A 482 3.84 -19.80 -31.02
C VAL A 482 2.78 -20.36 -30.07
N HIS A 483 1.79 -19.55 -29.73
CA HIS A 483 0.54 -20.05 -29.18
C HIS A 483 -0.54 -20.04 -30.26
N ILE A 484 -1.28 -21.14 -30.39
CA ILE A 484 -2.47 -21.18 -31.23
C ILE A 484 -3.63 -20.70 -30.37
N GLN A 485 -4.17 -19.53 -30.70
CA GLN A 485 -5.40 -19.06 -30.08
C GLN A 485 -6.59 -19.68 -30.83
N GLU A 486 -7.37 -20.52 -30.14
CA GLU A 486 -8.47 -21.29 -30.75
C GLU A 486 -9.80 -20.53 -30.84
N VAL A 487 -9.83 -19.25 -30.45
CA VAL A 487 -11.07 -18.47 -30.35
C VAL A 487 -11.39 -17.78 -31.69
N PHE A 488 -12.58 -18.07 -32.24
CA PHE A 488 -13.13 -17.64 -33.56
C PHE A 488 -12.34 -18.08 -34.80
N THR A 489 -11.02 -17.95 -34.81
CA THR A 489 -10.11 -18.37 -35.89
C THR A 489 -8.82 -18.91 -35.29
N LYS A 490 -8.27 -19.99 -35.84
CA LYS A 490 -6.96 -20.53 -35.41
C LYS A 490 -5.84 -19.56 -35.79
N LYS A 491 -5.58 -18.57 -34.94
CA LYS A 491 -4.50 -17.60 -35.12
C LYS A 491 -3.22 -18.10 -34.48
N LYS A 492 -2.12 -17.96 -35.19
CA LYS A 492 -0.77 -18.21 -34.66
C LYS A 492 -0.24 -16.89 -34.13
N VAL A 493 -0.16 -16.77 -32.81
CA VAL A 493 0.42 -15.61 -32.14
C VAL A 493 1.85 -15.95 -31.78
N ALA A 494 2.80 -15.13 -32.23
CA ALA A 494 4.22 -15.26 -31.91
C ALA A 494 4.67 -14.12 -31.00
N GLU A 495 5.69 -14.38 -30.18
CA GLU A 495 6.35 -13.36 -29.34
C GLU A 495 7.58 -12.82 -30.09
N LEU A 496 7.55 -11.55 -30.49
CA LEU A 496 8.67 -10.85 -31.11
C LEU A 496 9.39 -9.98 -30.08
N LEU A 497 10.71 -10.09 -30.01
CA LEU A 497 11.59 -9.39 -29.09
C LEU A 497 12.60 -8.54 -29.85
N PHE A 498 12.77 -7.28 -29.45
CA PHE A 498 13.84 -6.41 -29.96
C PHE A 498 14.11 -5.24 -29.01
N ILE A 499 15.25 -4.57 -29.17
CA ILE A 499 15.60 -3.38 -28.39
C ILE A 499 15.17 -2.13 -29.17
N ALA A 500 14.21 -1.38 -28.62
CA ALA A 500 13.79 -0.11 -29.18
C ALA A 500 14.72 0.99 -28.66
N ASN A 501 15.48 1.62 -29.56
CA ASN A 501 16.49 2.61 -29.20
C ASN A 501 15.90 4.03 -29.10
N ASN A 502 16.20 4.72 -28.00
CA ASN A 502 15.95 6.15 -27.79
C ASN A 502 14.52 6.58 -28.14
N VAL A 503 13.52 5.85 -27.66
CA VAL A 503 12.11 6.23 -27.82
C VAL A 503 11.86 7.52 -27.02
N PRO A 504 11.36 8.60 -27.65
CA PRO A 504 11.28 9.91 -27.02
C PRO A 504 10.32 9.95 -25.83
N PRO A 505 10.50 10.88 -24.88
CA PRO A 505 9.62 11.03 -23.72
C PRO A 505 8.18 11.37 -24.12
N ILE A 506 7.20 10.73 -23.47
CA ILE A 506 5.76 10.86 -23.77
C ILE A 506 5.50 10.83 -25.28
N GLY A 507 6.20 9.93 -25.97
CA GLY A 507 6.32 9.92 -27.41
C GLY A 507 6.40 8.51 -27.94
N HIS A 508 6.52 8.38 -29.26
CA HIS A 508 6.60 7.09 -29.91
C HIS A 508 7.70 7.06 -30.97
N LYS A 509 8.04 5.84 -31.39
CA LYS A 509 8.80 5.55 -32.60
C LYS A 509 8.10 4.48 -33.41
N THR A 510 8.25 4.53 -34.72
CA THR A 510 7.68 3.56 -35.66
C THR A 510 8.76 2.69 -36.26
N TYR A 511 8.63 1.38 -36.07
CA TYR A 511 9.54 0.37 -36.59
C TYR A 511 8.91 -0.39 -37.75
N LYS A 512 9.71 -0.73 -38.76
CA LYS A 512 9.28 -1.54 -39.90
C LYS A 512 9.69 -2.98 -39.67
N LEU A 513 8.72 -3.88 -39.71
CA LEU A 513 8.97 -5.32 -39.68
C LEU A 513 8.95 -5.86 -41.11
N LYS A 514 9.99 -6.60 -41.50
CA LYS A 514 10.08 -7.29 -42.80
C LYS A 514 10.29 -8.78 -42.63
N TYR A 515 9.48 -9.57 -43.32
CA TYR A 515 9.60 -11.02 -43.40
C TYR A 515 10.69 -11.40 -44.40
N LEU A 516 11.68 -12.15 -43.94
CA LEU A 516 12.84 -12.56 -44.75
C LEU A 516 12.72 -13.99 -45.27
N GLY A 517 11.73 -14.77 -44.82
CA GLY A 517 11.51 -16.16 -45.24
C GLY A 517 11.16 -17.06 -44.07
N SER A 518 10.92 -18.34 -44.35
CA SER A 518 10.41 -19.33 -43.37
C SER A 518 11.43 -19.84 -42.36
N ASP A 519 12.70 -19.51 -42.53
CA ASP A 519 13.76 -19.95 -41.62
C ASP A 519 13.57 -19.33 -40.25
N ILE A 520 13.64 -20.12 -39.18
CA ILE A 520 13.54 -19.59 -37.81
C ILE A 520 14.94 -19.59 -37.21
N GLU A 521 15.34 -18.46 -36.64
CA GLU A 521 16.57 -18.40 -35.88
C GLU A 521 16.34 -19.00 -34.49
N GLU A 522 16.72 -20.26 -34.34
CA GLU A 522 16.63 -20.96 -33.05
C GLU A 522 17.64 -20.39 -32.05
N PRO A 523 17.26 -20.21 -30.77
CA PRO A 523 18.21 -19.83 -29.74
C PRO A 523 19.36 -20.84 -29.64
N ILE A 524 20.58 -20.33 -29.49
CA ILE A 524 21.74 -21.17 -29.20
C ILE A 524 21.64 -21.61 -27.74
N ILE A 525 21.48 -22.91 -27.52
CA ILE A 525 21.48 -23.53 -26.20
C ILE A 525 22.85 -24.16 -25.93
N THR A 526 23.45 -23.79 -24.81
CA THR A 526 24.76 -24.33 -24.40
C THR A 526 24.82 -24.53 -22.89
N TYR A 527 25.44 -25.64 -22.47
CA TYR A 527 25.78 -25.87 -21.06
C TYR A 527 26.98 -24.99 -20.68
N ALA A 528 26.65 -23.75 -20.35
CA ALA A 528 27.57 -22.74 -19.87
C ALA A 528 26.97 -22.09 -18.62
N THR A 529 27.84 -21.51 -17.80
CA THR A 529 27.46 -20.93 -16.51
C THR A 529 27.59 -19.40 -16.47
N ALA A 530 27.83 -18.76 -17.62
CA ALA A 530 28.08 -17.33 -17.68
C ALA A 530 27.47 -16.67 -18.92
N ILE A 531 27.02 -15.42 -18.75
CA ILE A 531 26.58 -14.51 -19.82
C ILE A 531 27.26 -13.15 -19.63
N GLU A 532 27.42 -12.39 -20.72
CA GLU A 532 28.08 -11.09 -20.68
C GLU A 532 27.52 -10.14 -21.76
N ASN A 533 27.43 -8.85 -21.43
CA ASN A 533 27.22 -7.75 -22.37
C ASN A 533 28.29 -6.66 -22.16
N GLU A 534 28.08 -5.46 -22.69
CA GLU A 534 29.02 -4.34 -22.61
C GLU A 534 29.25 -3.88 -21.16
N PHE A 535 28.24 -4.02 -20.30
CA PHE A 535 28.22 -3.48 -18.93
C PHE A 535 28.52 -4.52 -17.86
N PHE A 536 28.00 -5.75 -18.02
CA PHE A 536 28.03 -6.76 -16.97
C PHE A 536 28.51 -8.11 -17.50
N LYS A 537 29.24 -8.81 -16.65
CA LYS A 537 29.42 -10.27 -16.74
C LYS A 537 28.69 -10.91 -15.56
N VAL A 538 27.82 -11.87 -15.82
CA VAL A 538 27.06 -12.61 -14.80
C VAL A 538 27.40 -14.09 -14.89
N GLU A 539 27.80 -14.68 -13.78
CA GLU A 539 28.19 -16.08 -13.65
C GLU A 539 27.32 -16.74 -12.56
N ALA A 540 26.78 -17.93 -12.81
CA ALA A 540 26.04 -18.73 -11.81
C ALA A 540 26.87 -19.92 -11.36
N ASP A 541 26.88 -20.22 -10.06
CA ASP A 541 27.57 -21.39 -9.52
C ASP A 541 26.64 -22.63 -9.53
N PRO A 542 26.88 -23.64 -10.39
CA PRO A 542 26.01 -24.84 -10.47
C PRO A 542 26.11 -25.75 -9.24
N TYR A 543 27.06 -25.53 -8.32
CA TYR A 543 27.22 -26.31 -7.09
C TYR A 543 26.78 -25.56 -5.84
N ASP A 544 26.39 -24.29 -5.99
CA ASP A 544 25.97 -23.41 -4.89
C ASP A 544 24.62 -22.76 -5.23
N GLY A 545 23.66 -23.57 -5.67
CA GLY A 545 22.28 -23.16 -5.92
C GLY A 545 22.10 -22.15 -7.03
N GLY A 546 23.09 -21.99 -7.92
CA GLY A 546 23.08 -20.98 -8.97
C GLY A 546 23.42 -19.58 -8.48
N LEU A 547 23.99 -19.41 -7.28
CA LEU A 547 24.37 -18.10 -6.74
C LEU A 547 25.15 -17.27 -7.77
N LEU A 548 24.79 -15.99 -7.86
CA LEU A 548 25.31 -15.11 -8.88
C LEU A 548 26.59 -14.41 -8.44
N LYS A 549 27.57 -14.40 -9.34
CA LYS A 549 28.69 -13.49 -9.32
C LYS A 549 28.51 -12.49 -10.46
N ILE A 550 28.43 -11.21 -10.11
CA ILE A 550 28.25 -10.11 -11.06
C ILE A 550 29.51 -9.27 -11.09
N THR A 551 30.06 -9.07 -12.27
CA THR A 551 31.16 -8.12 -12.52
C THR A 551 30.59 -6.92 -13.26
N ASP A 552 30.62 -5.76 -12.64
CA ASP A 552 30.40 -4.48 -13.31
C ASP A 552 31.68 -4.11 -14.07
N LYS A 553 31.60 -4.08 -15.40
CA LYS A 553 32.74 -3.83 -16.28
C LYS A 553 33.12 -2.35 -16.35
N LEU A 554 32.22 -1.44 -15.96
CA LEU A 554 32.51 -0.01 -15.93
C LEU A 554 33.36 0.35 -14.72
N THR A 555 33.00 -0.18 -13.56
CA THR A 555 33.72 0.11 -12.30
C THR A 555 34.79 -0.93 -11.96
N GLY A 556 34.73 -2.11 -12.57
CA GLY A 556 35.55 -3.28 -12.20
C GLY A 556 35.09 -3.97 -10.91
N THR A 557 33.98 -3.53 -10.31
CA THR A 557 33.48 -4.08 -9.05
C THR A 557 32.94 -5.49 -9.25
N ILE A 558 33.24 -6.38 -8.30
CA ILE A 558 32.75 -7.77 -8.30
C ILE A 558 31.86 -7.98 -7.07
N TYR A 559 30.61 -8.32 -7.34
CA TYR A 559 29.63 -8.75 -6.35
C TYR A 559 29.51 -10.27 -6.39
N LYS A 560 29.44 -10.91 -5.22
CA LYS A 560 29.40 -12.38 -5.09
C LYS A 560 28.21 -12.80 -4.27
N LYS A 561 27.75 -14.04 -4.47
CA LYS A 561 26.62 -14.63 -3.74
C LYS A 561 25.33 -13.81 -3.84
N PHE A 562 25.11 -13.16 -4.98
CA PHE A 562 23.87 -12.43 -5.24
C PHE A 562 22.74 -13.40 -5.57
N ASN A 563 21.52 -12.92 -5.35
CA ASN A 563 20.29 -13.67 -5.56
C ASN A 563 20.24 -14.97 -4.72
N MET A 564 20.71 -14.89 -3.48
CA MET A 564 20.60 -16.00 -2.53
C MET A 564 19.15 -16.13 -2.07
N ILE A 565 18.53 -17.28 -2.30
CA ILE A 565 17.17 -17.55 -1.82
C ILE A 565 17.23 -18.00 -0.37
N ILE A 566 16.45 -17.34 0.47
CA ILE A 566 16.38 -17.56 1.90
C ILE A 566 14.96 -17.93 2.26
N ASP A 567 14.81 -19.03 2.97
CA ASP A 567 13.55 -19.52 3.51
C ASP A 567 13.65 -19.59 5.05
N GLU A 568 12.79 -18.84 5.72
CA GLU A 568 12.76 -18.71 7.18
C GLU A 568 11.35 -18.94 7.73
N GLY A 569 11.22 -19.51 8.92
CA GLY A 569 9.91 -19.73 9.53
C GLY A 569 9.23 -18.41 9.93
N ASP A 570 7.92 -18.34 9.79
CA ASP A 570 7.07 -17.22 10.21
C ASP A 570 5.94 -17.75 11.09
N ALA A 571 6.09 -17.56 12.40
CA ALA A 571 5.10 -17.83 13.43
C ALA A 571 4.16 -16.65 13.69
N GLY A 572 4.24 -15.62 12.85
CA GLY A 572 3.44 -14.41 12.93
C GLY A 572 2.00 -14.58 12.46
N ASP A 573 1.45 -13.47 12.01
CA ASP A 573 0.11 -13.33 11.45
C ASP A 573 0.13 -12.39 10.25
N GLU A 574 -1.03 -11.96 9.76
CA GLU A 574 -1.13 -11.07 8.59
C GLU A 574 -0.53 -9.67 8.81
N TYR A 575 -0.29 -9.27 10.05
CA TYR A 575 0.23 -7.96 10.43
C TYR A 575 1.75 -7.97 10.63
N THR A 576 2.22 -8.95 11.40
CA THR A 576 3.57 -8.92 11.94
C THR A 576 4.28 -10.24 11.61
N PHE A 577 5.47 -10.14 11.03
CA PHE A 577 6.39 -11.27 10.90
C PHE A 577 6.96 -11.58 12.27
N SER A 578 6.89 -12.83 12.70
CA SER A 578 7.50 -13.27 13.96
C SER A 578 8.27 -14.55 13.71
N PRO A 579 9.60 -14.60 13.90
CA PRO A 579 10.32 -15.86 13.79
C PRO A 579 9.86 -16.85 14.87
N PRO A 580 9.91 -18.17 14.63
CA PRO A 580 9.78 -19.16 15.70
C PRO A 580 10.92 -19.03 16.73
N TYR A 581 10.72 -19.54 17.96
CA TYR A 581 11.73 -19.52 19.02
C TYR A 581 13.06 -20.15 18.59
N GLU A 582 12.99 -21.22 17.80
CA GLU A 582 14.12 -21.84 17.14
C GLU A 582 14.02 -21.59 15.63
N GLN A 583 14.63 -20.50 15.17
CA GLN A 583 14.69 -20.17 13.75
C GLN A 583 15.77 -20.99 13.06
N ILE A 584 15.37 -21.74 12.03
CA ILE A 584 16.28 -22.44 11.12
C ILE A 584 16.06 -21.88 9.72
N ILE A 585 17.15 -21.34 9.17
CA ILE A 585 17.20 -20.75 7.85
C ILE A 585 17.65 -21.80 6.83
N PHE A 586 16.93 -21.91 5.73
CA PHE A 586 17.31 -22.72 4.58
C PHE A 586 17.71 -21.79 3.44
N THR A 587 18.84 -22.08 2.80
CA THR A 587 19.33 -21.33 1.64
C THR A 587 19.55 -22.25 0.46
N ASN A 588 19.80 -21.67 -0.72
CA ASN A 588 20.24 -22.43 -1.89
C ASN A 588 21.74 -22.80 -1.85
N GLU A 589 22.48 -22.47 -0.78
CA GLU A 589 23.89 -22.82 -0.68
C GLU A 589 24.12 -24.34 -0.64
N GLY A 590 25.15 -24.80 -1.34
CA GLY A 590 25.53 -26.21 -1.48
C GLY A 590 24.53 -27.07 -2.29
N ILE A 591 23.48 -26.47 -2.85
CA ILE A 591 22.51 -27.18 -3.69
C ILE A 591 23.04 -27.28 -5.12
N LYS A 592 22.96 -28.46 -5.73
CA LYS A 592 23.27 -28.61 -7.15
C LYS A 592 22.16 -27.97 -8.00
N ALA A 593 22.53 -27.04 -8.88
CA ALA A 593 21.66 -26.43 -9.87
C ALA A 593 21.97 -26.94 -11.28
N ASP A 594 20.93 -27.07 -12.10
CA ASP A 594 21.05 -27.23 -13.56
C ASP A 594 21.12 -25.85 -14.21
N VAL A 595 22.22 -25.56 -14.90
CA VAL A 595 22.54 -24.24 -15.43
C VAL A 595 22.87 -24.34 -16.91
N TRP A 596 22.21 -23.53 -17.73
CA TRP A 596 22.50 -23.42 -19.15
C TRP A 596 22.22 -22.02 -19.68
N VAL A 597 22.86 -21.69 -20.80
CA VAL A 597 22.66 -20.41 -21.48
C VAL A 597 21.77 -20.61 -22.70
N GLU A 598 20.78 -19.74 -22.84
CA GLU A 598 20.00 -19.52 -24.05
C GLU A 598 20.40 -18.16 -24.64
N LYS A 599 20.98 -18.15 -25.84
CA LYS A 599 21.45 -16.94 -26.50
C LYS A 599 20.77 -16.71 -27.84
N THR A 600 20.37 -15.47 -28.07
CA THR A 600 19.81 -14.97 -29.33
C THR A 600 20.55 -13.69 -29.74
N ASN A 601 20.19 -13.11 -30.88
CA ASN A 601 20.73 -11.79 -31.25
C ASN A 601 20.18 -10.65 -30.39
N SER A 602 19.07 -10.87 -29.67
CA SER A 602 18.39 -9.82 -28.89
C SER A 602 18.67 -9.92 -27.38
N TYR A 603 19.13 -11.07 -26.88
CA TYR A 603 19.45 -11.27 -25.47
C TYR A 603 20.35 -12.49 -25.23
N SER A 604 20.99 -12.50 -24.06
CA SER A 604 21.56 -13.72 -23.45
C SER A 604 20.82 -14.00 -22.14
N CYS A 605 20.40 -15.24 -21.94
CA CYS A 605 19.65 -15.69 -20.77
C CYS A 605 20.40 -16.84 -20.09
N LEU A 606 20.74 -16.65 -18.82
CA LEU A 606 21.23 -17.71 -17.95
C LEU A 606 20.01 -18.34 -17.25
N ASN A 607 19.75 -19.61 -17.53
CA ASN A 607 18.67 -20.36 -16.91
C ASN A 607 19.25 -21.22 -15.79
N ILE A 608 18.60 -21.20 -14.63
CA ILE A 608 19.08 -21.84 -13.41
C ILE A 608 17.89 -22.56 -12.76
N ASN A 609 18.00 -23.88 -12.62
CA ASN A 609 16.97 -24.70 -11.99
C ASN A 609 17.55 -25.45 -10.80
N PHE A 610 16.87 -25.38 -9.66
CA PHE A 610 17.24 -26.17 -8.49
C PHE A 610 16.00 -26.46 -7.63
N ILE A 611 16.17 -27.36 -6.66
CA ILE A 611 15.10 -27.73 -5.72
C ILE A 611 15.65 -27.52 -4.32
N MET A 612 15.02 -26.62 -3.57
CA MET A 612 15.25 -26.49 -2.13
C MET A 612 14.36 -27.49 -1.39
N LYS A 613 14.88 -28.14 -0.36
CA LYS A 613 14.08 -28.94 0.58
C LYS A 613 13.85 -28.11 1.83
N ILE A 614 12.61 -27.71 2.08
CA ILE A 614 12.25 -26.79 3.17
C ILE A 614 11.19 -27.42 4.10
N PRO A 615 11.11 -27.00 5.37
CA PRO A 615 10.04 -27.41 6.28
C PRO A 615 8.66 -27.11 5.71
N LYS A 616 7.75 -28.08 5.80
CA LYS A 616 6.38 -27.97 5.28
C LYS A 616 5.53 -26.89 5.95
N CYS A 617 5.69 -26.69 7.24
CA CYS A 617 4.90 -25.78 8.07
C CYS A 617 5.59 -25.58 9.43
N LEU A 618 4.95 -24.84 10.33
CA LEU A 618 5.30 -24.85 11.75
C LEU A 618 4.64 -26.00 12.51
N ASN A 619 5.27 -26.40 13.61
CA ASN A 619 4.71 -27.21 14.68
C ASN A 619 4.89 -26.45 16.00
N GLY A 620 3.90 -25.61 16.34
CA GLY A 620 4.03 -24.65 17.43
C GLY A 620 5.05 -23.55 17.10
N GLN A 621 6.10 -23.42 17.93
CA GLN A 621 7.15 -22.40 17.81
C GLN A 621 8.45 -22.97 17.20
N LYS A 622 8.34 -24.04 16.41
CA LYS A 622 9.45 -24.67 15.68
C LYS A 622 8.98 -25.04 14.28
N ARG A 623 9.88 -24.98 13.30
CA ARG A 623 9.64 -25.53 11.96
C ARG A 623 9.53 -27.06 12.00
N SER A 624 8.65 -27.61 11.17
CA SER A 624 8.45 -29.07 11.04
C SER A 624 9.73 -29.76 10.58
N ASP A 625 9.98 -30.97 11.08
CA ASP A 625 11.06 -31.84 10.58
C ASP A 625 10.67 -32.50 9.24
N GLU A 626 9.38 -32.47 8.84
CA GLU A 626 8.92 -32.91 7.51
C GLU A 626 9.34 -31.88 6.44
N LEU A 627 10.32 -32.25 5.60
CA LEU A 627 10.76 -31.44 4.48
C LEU A 627 9.98 -31.76 3.21
N ILE A 628 9.64 -30.72 2.45
CA ILE A 628 9.03 -30.81 1.12
C ILE A 628 9.91 -30.13 0.07
N ASP A 629 9.75 -30.55 -1.18
CA ASP A 629 10.46 -29.95 -2.30
C ASP A 629 9.79 -28.60 -2.67
N MET A 630 10.61 -27.57 -2.81
CA MET A 630 10.27 -26.27 -3.38
C MET A 630 11.11 -26.06 -4.64
N PRO A 631 10.60 -26.45 -5.83
CA PRO A 631 11.23 -26.18 -7.10
C PRO A 631 11.36 -24.67 -7.37
N ILE A 632 12.55 -24.25 -7.81
CA ILE A 632 12.85 -22.86 -8.17
C ILE A 632 13.43 -22.84 -9.58
N HIS A 633 12.90 -21.93 -10.40
CA HIS A 633 13.35 -21.67 -11.74
C HIS A 633 13.72 -20.19 -11.88
N GLU A 634 14.98 -19.91 -12.16
CA GLU A 634 15.47 -18.55 -12.36
C GLU A 634 15.88 -18.32 -13.81
N LYS A 635 15.64 -17.10 -14.28
CA LYS A 635 16.13 -16.61 -15.57
C LYS A 635 16.77 -15.26 -15.37
N VAL A 636 18.05 -15.17 -15.72
CA VAL A 636 18.83 -13.93 -15.66
C VAL A 636 19.13 -13.47 -17.07
N TYR A 637 18.67 -12.28 -17.42
CA TYR A 637 18.81 -11.73 -18.75
C TYR A 637 19.82 -10.58 -18.80
N LEU A 638 20.63 -10.60 -19.86
CA LEU A 638 21.35 -9.44 -20.34
C LEU A 638 20.88 -9.12 -21.76
N TYR A 639 20.72 -7.83 -22.03
CA TYR A 639 20.36 -7.31 -23.34
C TYR A 639 21.52 -6.48 -23.90
N PRO A 640 21.74 -6.47 -25.23
CA PRO A 640 22.71 -5.58 -25.84
C PRO A 640 22.37 -4.11 -25.52
N ASN A 641 23.37 -3.31 -25.16
CA ASN A 641 23.23 -1.87 -24.90
C ASN A 641 22.25 -1.46 -23.77
N VAL A 642 21.79 -2.40 -22.93
CA VAL A 642 20.97 -2.08 -21.75
C VAL A 642 21.79 -2.31 -20.48
N PRO A 643 22.07 -1.26 -19.68
CA PRO A 643 22.82 -1.36 -18.43
C PRO A 643 21.92 -1.83 -17.27
N ARG A 644 21.27 -2.99 -17.44
CA ARG A 644 20.42 -3.62 -16.43
C ARG A 644 20.51 -5.14 -16.50
N ILE A 645 20.40 -5.79 -15.35
CA ILE A 645 20.28 -7.25 -15.22
C ILE A 645 18.83 -7.54 -14.83
N ASP A 646 18.10 -8.28 -15.66
CA ASP A 646 16.72 -8.67 -15.35
C ASP A 646 16.70 -10.09 -14.78
N VAL A 647 16.13 -10.24 -13.57
CA VAL A 647 15.98 -11.53 -12.90
C VAL A 647 14.50 -11.88 -12.80
N SER A 648 14.14 -13.07 -13.26
CA SER A 648 12.80 -13.65 -13.10
C SER A 648 12.92 -14.92 -12.28
N ILE A 649 12.18 -14.99 -11.17
CA ILE A 649 12.18 -16.14 -10.25
C ILE A 649 10.77 -16.72 -10.22
N THR A 650 10.66 -18.01 -10.51
CA THR A 650 9.41 -18.77 -10.35
C THR A 650 9.61 -19.78 -9.24
N ILE A 651 8.75 -19.72 -8.23
CA ILE A 651 8.78 -20.59 -7.04
C ILE A 651 7.47 -21.39 -7.01
N ASP A 652 7.56 -22.71 -6.96
CA ASP A 652 6.42 -23.59 -6.65
C ASP A 652 6.34 -23.77 -5.13
N ASN A 653 5.65 -22.84 -4.45
CA ASN A 653 5.47 -22.90 -3.00
C ASN A 653 4.36 -23.88 -2.62
N ARG A 654 4.71 -24.83 -1.76
CA ARG A 654 3.80 -25.82 -1.15
C ARG A 654 3.88 -25.85 0.37
N ALA A 655 4.68 -24.95 0.96
CA ALA A 655 4.87 -24.82 2.39
C ALA A 655 3.97 -23.73 2.97
N MET A 656 3.79 -23.79 4.29
CA MET A 656 3.05 -22.82 5.11
C MET A 656 4.00 -22.19 6.14
N ASP A 657 3.55 -21.09 6.76
CA ASP A 657 4.19 -20.50 7.95
C ASP A 657 5.69 -20.15 7.74
N HIS A 658 5.99 -19.44 6.66
CA HIS A 658 7.35 -19.08 6.27
C HIS A 658 7.41 -17.76 5.47
N ARG A 659 8.62 -17.19 5.40
CA ARG A 659 8.95 -16.06 4.53
C ARG A 659 10.10 -16.45 3.60
N ILE A 660 9.96 -16.12 2.32
CA ILE A 660 10.98 -16.31 1.29
C ILE A 660 11.53 -14.96 0.89
N ARG A 661 12.85 -14.80 0.92
CA ARG A 661 13.57 -13.57 0.53
C ARG A 661 14.67 -13.87 -0.49
N ALA A 662 15.00 -12.88 -1.31
CA ALA A 662 16.24 -12.87 -2.08
C ALA A 662 17.25 -11.92 -1.40
N ALA A 663 18.47 -12.39 -1.17
CA ALA A 663 19.53 -11.63 -0.55
C ALA A 663 20.67 -11.28 -1.53
N PHE A 664 21.21 -10.07 -1.35
CA PHE A 664 22.24 -9.46 -2.17
C PHE A 664 23.34 -8.91 -1.24
N PRO A 665 24.35 -9.72 -0.89
CA PRO A 665 25.46 -9.32 -0.02
C PRO A 665 26.36 -8.28 -0.70
N THR A 666 25.97 -7.00 -0.68
CA THR A 666 26.65 -5.93 -1.43
C THR A 666 28.07 -5.68 -0.91
N GLY A 667 28.31 -5.99 0.38
CA GLY A 667 29.55 -5.67 1.09
C GLY A 667 29.76 -4.17 1.32
N LEU A 668 28.75 -3.34 1.03
CA LEU A 668 28.77 -1.89 1.23
C LEU A 668 28.33 -1.58 2.66
N LYS A 669 29.21 -0.92 3.42
CA LYS A 669 28.91 -0.45 4.77
C LYS A 669 28.47 1.01 4.69
N VAL A 670 27.18 1.22 4.45
CA VAL A 670 26.57 2.54 4.33
C VAL A 670 25.74 2.87 5.57
N GLU A 671 25.62 4.17 5.87
CA GLU A 671 24.78 4.65 6.97
C GLU A 671 23.28 4.59 6.60
N TYR A 672 22.96 4.77 5.32
CA TYR A 672 21.59 4.86 4.82
C TYR A 672 21.37 4.02 3.55
N SER A 673 20.18 3.46 3.42
CA SER A 673 19.60 3.04 2.14
C SER A 673 18.73 4.16 1.57
N SER A 674 18.63 4.26 0.25
CA SER A 674 17.75 5.21 -0.44
C SER A 674 16.61 4.45 -1.12
N ALA A 675 15.36 4.78 -0.89
CA ALA A 675 14.21 4.08 -1.49
C ALA A 675 13.20 5.03 -2.13
N ASP A 676 12.56 4.54 -3.20
CA ASP A 676 11.47 5.23 -3.86
C ASP A 676 10.19 5.18 -3.02
N THR A 677 9.61 6.34 -2.76
CA THR A 677 8.34 6.49 -2.03
C THR A 677 7.46 7.57 -2.70
N HIS A 678 6.84 8.47 -1.94
CA HIS A 678 5.82 9.39 -2.46
C HIS A 678 6.43 10.70 -2.92
N PHE A 679 6.76 10.80 -4.22
CA PHE A 679 7.34 12.01 -4.80
C PHE A 679 8.68 12.42 -4.16
N TYR A 680 9.39 11.48 -3.52
CA TYR A 680 10.64 11.71 -2.82
C TYR A 680 11.44 10.40 -2.68
N VAL A 681 12.77 10.55 -2.68
CA VAL A 681 13.70 9.45 -2.36
C VAL A 681 14.04 9.53 -0.88
N ILE A 682 13.53 8.58 -0.11
CA ILE A 682 13.72 8.57 1.34
C ILE A 682 15.03 7.87 1.71
N GLU A 683 15.80 8.48 2.60
CA GLU A 683 16.96 7.84 3.23
C GLU A 683 16.52 7.17 4.54
N ARG A 684 16.85 5.89 4.70
CA ARG A 684 16.56 5.12 5.91
C ARG A 684 17.83 4.54 6.53
N PRO A 685 18.02 4.71 7.85
CA PRO A 685 19.24 4.28 8.49
C PRO A 685 19.37 2.76 8.47
N THR A 686 20.59 2.28 8.25
CA THR A 686 20.96 0.86 8.31
C THR A 686 20.80 0.31 9.74
N ILE A 687 21.01 1.16 10.75
CA ILE A 687 20.85 0.79 12.16
C ILE A 687 19.48 1.29 12.63
N PRO A 688 18.54 0.39 12.96
CA PRO A 688 17.22 0.78 13.49
C PRO A 688 17.37 1.41 14.88
N PRO A 689 16.37 2.17 15.36
CA PRO A 689 16.36 2.63 16.74
C PRO A 689 16.33 1.44 17.72
N LYS A 690 16.73 1.67 18.96
CA LYS A 690 16.81 0.59 19.97
C LYS A 690 15.44 0.04 20.38
N GLY A 691 14.41 0.89 20.38
CA GLY A 691 13.05 0.47 20.74
C GLY A 691 12.82 0.19 22.23
N GLU A 692 13.61 0.79 23.13
CA GLU A 692 13.46 0.54 24.57
C GLU A 692 12.07 1.00 25.06
N GLY A 693 11.26 0.06 25.54
CA GLY A 693 9.90 0.33 26.04
C GLY A 693 8.86 0.58 24.95
N TRP A 694 9.14 0.23 23.70
CA TRP A 694 8.15 0.31 22.62
C TRP A 694 7.10 -0.81 22.74
N GLN A 695 5.90 -0.57 22.21
CA GLN A 695 4.86 -1.59 22.19
C GLN A 695 5.11 -2.70 21.17
N GLU A 696 5.75 -2.36 20.05
CA GLU A 696 6.23 -3.28 19.02
C GLU A 696 7.71 -2.97 18.76
N SER A 697 8.49 -4.01 18.46
CA SER A 697 9.90 -3.85 18.10
C SER A 697 10.04 -2.90 16.90
N PRO A 698 11.09 -2.05 16.87
CA PRO A 698 11.34 -1.17 15.74
C PRO A 698 11.28 -1.89 14.40
N ALA A 699 10.53 -1.32 13.46
CA ALA A 699 10.43 -1.86 12.11
C ALA A 699 11.81 -1.91 11.45
N VAL A 700 12.30 -3.12 11.16
CA VAL A 700 13.55 -3.35 10.43
C VAL A 700 13.32 -3.66 8.96
N ASP A 701 12.09 -4.05 8.61
CA ASP A 701 11.62 -4.19 7.25
C ASP A 701 11.02 -2.86 6.79
N TYR A 702 11.37 -2.43 5.58
CA TYR A 702 11.12 -1.10 5.05
C TYR A 702 10.28 -1.16 3.76
N PRO A 703 9.34 -0.22 3.56
CA PRO A 703 8.51 -0.17 2.37
C PRO A 703 9.25 0.48 1.19
N GLN A 704 9.07 -0.06 -0.01
CA GLN A 704 9.52 0.52 -1.27
C GLN A 704 8.41 0.44 -2.32
N ILE A 705 8.39 1.38 -3.26
CA ILE A 705 7.46 1.34 -4.39
C ILE A 705 8.10 0.60 -5.57
N TYR A 706 9.07 1.23 -6.24
CA TYR A 706 9.69 0.68 -7.43
C TYR A 706 11.11 0.19 -7.23
N TRP A 707 11.88 0.79 -6.32
CA TRP A 707 13.29 0.46 -6.13
C TRP A 707 13.84 0.87 -4.77
N VAL A 708 14.96 0.24 -4.42
CA VAL A 708 15.86 0.61 -3.32
C VAL A 708 17.30 0.62 -3.83
N ASP A 709 18.09 1.59 -3.38
CA ASP A 709 19.50 1.78 -3.68
C ASP A 709 20.36 1.74 -2.41
N VAL A 710 21.53 1.13 -2.55
CA VAL A 710 22.59 1.08 -1.54
C VAL A 710 23.89 1.45 -2.22
N SER A 711 24.39 2.67 -1.98
CA SER A 711 25.55 3.25 -2.65
C SER A 711 26.50 3.94 -1.68
N ASP A 712 27.82 3.83 -1.89
CA ASP A 712 28.86 4.49 -1.09
C ASP A 712 29.42 5.78 -1.75
N GLY A 713 28.80 6.22 -2.85
CA GLY A 713 29.24 7.34 -3.68
C GLY A 713 30.25 6.97 -4.77
N SER A 714 30.85 5.77 -4.72
CA SER A 714 31.76 5.26 -5.76
C SER A 714 31.20 4.04 -6.51
N LYS A 715 30.48 3.18 -5.80
CA LYS A 715 29.80 1.99 -6.30
C LYS A 715 28.49 1.80 -5.56
N GLY A 716 27.58 1.04 -6.15
CA GLY A 716 26.24 0.87 -5.60
C GLY A 716 25.49 -0.29 -6.21
N VAL A 717 24.40 -0.67 -5.55
CA VAL A 717 23.45 -1.67 -6.02
C VAL A 717 22.06 -1.09 -5.86
N MET A 718 21.37 -0.92 -6.99
CA MET A 718 19.96 -0.60 -7.03
C MET A 718 19.17 -1.85 -7.42
N LEU A 719 18.18 -2.21 -6.60
CA LEU A 719 17.22 -3.26 -6.89
C LEU A 719 15.88 -2.63 -7.25
N ALA A 720 15.44 -2.85 -8.49
CA ALA A 720 14.10 -2.51 -8.93
C ALA A 720 13.18 -3.74 -8.88
N ASN A 721 11.91 -3.53 -8.55
CA ASN A 721 10.95 -4.60 -8.35
C ASN A 721 9.63 -4.36 -9.12
N ARG A 722 8.77 -5.39 -9.11
CA ARG A 722 7.41 -5.34 -9.66
C ARG A 722 6.41 -5.88 -8.65
N GLY A 723 6.01 -5.03 -7.70
CA GLY A 723 5.04 -5.40 -6.66
C GLY A 723 5.64 -6.22 -5.51
N LEU A 724 6.90 -5.96 -5.16
CA LEU A 724 7.60 -6.52 -4.00
C LEU A 724 7.97 -5.38 -3.04
N PRO A 725 7.02 -4.95 -2.19
CA PRO A 725 7.14 -3.68 -1.47
C PRO A 725 8.00 -3.75 -0.21
N GLU A 726 8.47 -4.92 0.23
CA GLU A 726 9.27 -5.07 1.45
C GLU A 726 10.76 -5.29 1.11
N TYR A 727 11.63 -4.46 1.71
CA TYR A 727 13.06 -4.67 1.70
C TYR A 727 13.66 -4.53 3.10
N LYS A 728 14.89 -5.03 3.28
CA LYS A 728 15.69 -4.81 4.48
C LYS A 728 17.15 -4.61 4.11
N LEU A 729 17.85 -3.69 4.77
CA LEU A 729 19.31 -3.59 4.68
C LEU A 729 19.90 -3.95 6.05
N ASP A 730 20.74 -4.99 6.09
CA ASP A 730 21.47 -5.35 7.30
C ASP A 730 22.79 -4.59 7.43
N SER A 731 23.27 -4.48 8.68
CA SER A 731 24.52 -3.77 9.04
C SER A 731 25.79 -4.33 8.40
N ASP A 732 25.75 -5.55 7.87
CA ASP A 732 26.85 -6.15 7.12
C ASP A 732 26.85 -5.75 5.63
N GLY A 733 25.84 -4.99 5.19
CA GLY A 733 25.65 -4.55 3.81
C GLY A 733 24.80 -5.51 2.97
N THR A 734 24.15 -6.51 3.56
CA THR A 734 23.26 -7.40 2.83
C THR A 734 21.89 -6.75 2.64
N LEU A 735 21.50 -6.58 1.37
CA LEU A 735 20.19 -6.08 0.97
C LEU A 735 19.25 -7.26 0.70
N TYR A 736 18.05 -7.23 1.25
CA TYR A 736 17.03 -8.27 1.10
C TYR A 736 15.79 -7.70 0.43
N ILE A 737 15.17 -8.49 -0.45
CA ILE A 737 13.81 -8.26 -0.96
C ILE A 737 12.94 -9.46 -0.57
N THR A 738 11.78 -9.21 0.03
CA THR A 738 10.83 -10.28 0.33
C THR A 738 10.05 -10.67 -0.93
N LEU A 739 10.09 -11.95 -1.26
CA LEU A 739 9.43 -12.53 -2.43
C LEU A 739 8.04 -13.06 -2.08
N LEU A 740 7.89 -13.66 -0.90
CA LEU A 740 6.65 -14.27 -0.42
C LEU A 740 6.64 -14.33 1.11
N ARG A 741 5.49 -14.09 1.73
CA ARG A 741 5.23 -14.36 3.14
C ARG A 741 3.92 -15.13 3.28
N CYS A 742 3.94 -16.24 4.02
CA CYS A 742 2.79 -17.13 4.21
C CYS A 742 2.51 -17.31 5.70
N VAL A 743 1.27 -17.04 6.10
CA VAL A 743 0.78 -17.17 7.48
C VAL A 743 -0.65 -17.73 7.47
N GLY A 744 -1.05 -18.40 8.55
CA GLY A 744 -2.36 -19.02 8.70
C GLY A 744 -3.36 -18.25 9.59
N TYR A 745 -2.95 -17.12 10.17
CA TYR A 745 -3.74 -16.37 11.15
C TYR A 745 -3.92 -14.91 10.72
N LEU A 746 -5.13 -14.39 10.90
CA LEU A 746 -5.40 -12.96 10.75
C LEU A 746 -4.66 -12.15 11.82
N PHE A 747 -4.81 -12.54 13.09
CA PHE A 747 -4.18 -11.87 14.23
C PHE A 747 -3.79 -12.88 15.31
N ARG A 748 -2.67 -12.62 15.99
CA ARG A 748 -2.17 -13.36 17.14
C ARG A 748 -1.78 -12.41 18.27
N SER A 749 -2.11 -12.80 19.50
CA SER A 749 -1.76 -12.04 20.72
C SER A 749 -0.48 -12.54 21.41
N ASP A 750 0.16 -13.56 20.87
CA ASP A 750 1.26 -14.31 21.48
C ASP A 750 2.56 -14.27 20.64
N LEU A 751 2.77 -13.15 19.95
CA LEU A 751 3.98 -12.91 19.13
C LEU A 751 5.20 -12.57 20.00
N LEU A 752 6.40 -12.75 19.41
CA LEU A 752 7.70 -12.50 20.05
C LEU A 752 8.08 -11.03 20.14
#